data_AF-A0A416ZHU6-F1
#
_entry.id   AF-A0A416ZHU6-F1
#
_cell.length_a   1.000
_cell.length_b   1.000
_cell.length_c   1.000
_cell.angle_alpha   90.00
_cell.angle_beta   90.00
_cell.angle_gamma   90.00
#
_symmetry.space_group_name_H-M   'P 1'
#
loop_
_entity.id
_entity.type
_entity.pdbx_description
1 polymer ?
#
loop_
_entity_poly.entity_id
_entity_poly.type
_entity_poly.pdbx_seq_one_letter_code
_entity_poly.pdbx_strand_id
1 'polypeptide(L)'
;MKLDDFRTLIVAIDTSTDMLACSVAWWTPEVFFDDTPSRACVEVLASRDHRCRRHANVELVDTVKATLSDVGKTIEDVGGFLVGRGPGSFTGVRIGISTAKGLACGANVPLMGASTLDAYAWTAWRSGVRGMIGVAADAMRGEIYPALYEVGDGGPKRLFERERVIKADLVVKEWTSRPDAADIQLTGDGLVRYGKLFEPSGMMARALPRELWWPTGEGLLLAAASPEGLMAAGSSDPAAVLPVYTRLSDAEENERKRLGLAESVNTATTGVADELAGRHLQLRPMAAADAEAMAALERTCFVGAGHEPWSASMFLAELDPEAPAARSWWVAHDNGELIGFAGGMVVDKDVEILDVAVAPEHRREGIARKLLAHVSYDAQMLGCTSASLEVEAGNASAIALYESLGFVEVGRRRGYYGAGVDALVMGASLPLVLPVDAASPEPTAASVREWPLPAPERTDDEAAELARRQLVLAIESSCDETAVAIIDAAGNLLANQVSTQIDFHARFGGVVPEIASRKHVEVIVGIVDAALGEAAVSLGLKGGAIAPFELAAVGVTQGPGLVGALVVGVAFAKGFAFAADKPLICVNHLEGHLFANKLTTPDLEPPFIFTLVSGGHTMLVHVRAWGDYEVMGETLDDAVGEAFDKVAKALGLGYPGGPVISRLAEDGNPKAIDFPRALNSKGDYRFSLSGLKTAVTLYIEQETAAGRTIHLPDLAASFEAAVFDVQYKKAKNALRETGAREYCIGGGVAANPHLRKMMIEKLGRQGIRVTVPPQNACTDNAAMIAVVAREKFLRGESSDFTVDADPNMTL
;
A
#
# COMPACT_ATOMS: atom_id res chain seq x y z
N MET A 1 20.57 41.55 -5.44
CA MET A 1 19.86 40.27 -5.67
C MET A 1 18.83 40.52 -6.75
N LYS A 2 18.83 39.71 -7.81
CA LYS A 2 17.86 39.82 -8.91
C LYS A 2 16.56 39.14 -8.47
N LEU A 3 15.43 39.57 -9.02
CA LEU A 3 14.11 38.97 -8.72
C LEU A 3 14.08 37.45 -9.00
N ASP A 4 14.89 37.02 -9.97
CA ASP A 4 15.06 35.62 -10.37
C ASP A 4 15.70 34.75 -9.28
N ASP A 5 16.43 35.34 -8.32
CA ASP A 5 17.09 34.61 -7.23
C ASP A 5 16.09 34.09 -6.17
N PHE A 6 14.81 34.47 -6.26
CA PHE A 6 13.75 34.16 -5.28
C PHE A 6 12.54 33.44 -5.87
N ARG A 7 12.57 33.09 -7.16
CA ARG A 7 11.45 32.44 -7.86
C ARG A 7 11.75 30.97 -8.07
N THR A 8 10.78 30.11 -7.76
CA THR A 8 10.85 28.67 -8.00
C THR A 8 9.91 28.30 -9.14
N LEU A 9 10.37 27.53 -10.12
CA LEU A 9 9.49 27.00 -11.16
C LEU A 9 8.72 25.81 -10.58
N ILE A 10 7.40 25.91 -10.50
CA ILE A 10 6.52 24.86 -9.99
C ILE A 10 5.69 24.28 -11.11
N VAL A 11 5.60 22.94 -11.16
CA VAL A 11 4.64 22.23 -12.00
C VAL A 11 3.51 21.71 -11.11
N ALA A 12 2.29 22.16 -11.40
CA ALA A 12 1.08 21.76 -10.70
C ALA A 12 0.28 20.76 -11.53
N ILE A 13 -0.13 19.64 -10.91
CA ILE A 13 -0.92 18.59 -11.55
C ILE A 13 -2.11 18.14 -10.68
N ASP A 14 -3.27 17.90 -11.30
CA ASP A 14 -4.42 17.27 -10.63
C ASP A 14 -5.12 16.31 -11.59
N THR A 15 -5.36 15.08 -11.12
CA THR A 15 -6.06 14.01 -11.85
C THR A 15 -7.22 13.44 -11.03
N SER A 16 -7.65 14.15 -9.99
CA SER A 16 -8.71 13.73 -9.07
C SER A 16 -10.09 13.69 -9.74
N THR A 17 -10.24 14.30 -10.92
CA THR A 17 -11.50 14.35 -11.67
C THR A 17 -11.28 13.80 -13.09
N ASP A 18 -12.31 13.86 -13.94
CA ASP A 18 -12.13 13.58 -15.38
C ASP A 18 -11.30 14.65 -16.13
N MET A 19 -10.90 15.73 -15.44
CA MET A 19 -9.93 16.71 -15.92
C MET A 19 -8.53 16.30 -15.47
N LEU A 20 -7.60 16.23 -16.43
CA LEU A 20 -6.18 16.29 -16.18
C LEU A 20 -5.80 17.78 -16.19
N ALA A 21 -5.56 18.33 -15.02
CA ALA A 21 -5.08 19.69 -14.85
C ALA A 21 -3.55 19.68 -14.81
N CYS A 22 -2.90 20.55 -15.57
CA CYS A 22 -1.46 20.70 -15.59
C CYS A 22 -1.08 22.16 -15.89
N SER A 23 -0.30 22.78 -15.01
CA SER A 23 0.18 24.16 -15.20
C SER A 23 1.60 24.34 -14.71
N VAL A 24 2.34 25.24 -15.35
CA VAL A 24 3.70 25.63 -14.97
C VAL A 24 3.67 27.11 -14.57
N ALA A 25 4.27 27.45 -13.43
CA ALA A 25 4.27 28.81 -12.91
C ALA A 25 5.55 29.18 -12.17
N TRP A 26 5.89 30.47 -12.17
CA TRP A 26 6.83 31.02 -11.19
C TRP A 26 6.13 31.20 -9.85
N TRP A 27 6.75 30.70 -8.81
CA TRP A 27 6.32 30.81 -7.43
C TRP A 27 7.28 31.71 -6.65
N THR A 28 6.77 32.81 -6.12
CA THR A 28 7.57 33.77 -5.32
C THR A 28 7.03 33.85 -3.91
N PRO A 29 7.73 33.35 -2.88
CA PRO A 29 7.31 33.50 -1.50
C PRO A 29 7.22 34.99 -1.11
N GLU A 30 6.15 35.40 -0.42
CA GLU A 30 6.05 36.73 0.17
C GLU A 30 6.35 36.65 1.67
N VAL A 31 7.54 37.12 2.05
CA VAL A 31 8.07 37.07 3.42
C VAL A 31 7.74 38.37 4.16
N PHE A 32 7.14 38.26 5.35
CA PHE A 32 6.85 39.39 6.25
C PHE A 32 7.84 39.41 7.43
N PHE A 33 7.71 40.38 8.34
CA PHE A 33 8.70 40.76 9.38
C PHE A 33 9.19 39.62 10.33
N ASP A 34 8.65 38.41 10.23
CA ASP A 34 9.00 37.21 11.01
C ASP A 34 9.66 36.08 10.18
N ASP A 35 10.15 36.39 8.98
CA ASP A 35 10.80 35.45 8.04
C ASP A 35 9.95 34.22 7.64
N THR A 36 8.64 34.24 7.95
CA THR A 36 7.70 33.19 7.57
C THR A 36 6.86 33.65 6.38
N PRO A 37 6.78 32.88 5.26
CA PRO A 37 5.93 33.25 4.14
C PRO A 37 4.45 33.21 4.57
N SER A 38 3.74 34.33 4.42
CA SER A 38 2.30 34.36 4.71
C SER A 38 1.44 34.07 3.48
N ARG A 39 2.02 34.17 2.27
CA ARG A 39 1.43 33.83 0.97
C ARG A 39 2.53 33.69 -0.08
N ALA A 40 2.19 33.23 -1.28
CA ALA A 40 3.07 33.28 -2.44
C ALA A 40 2.40 33.97 -3.63
N CYS A 41 3.21 34.68 -4.41
CA CYS A 41 2.79 35.21 -5.72
C CYS A 41 3.00 34.13 -6.79
N VAL A 42 1.94 33.86 -7.56
CA VAL A 42 1.93 32.87 -8.66
C VAL A 42 1.83 33.60 -9.99
N GLU A 43 2.80 33.37 -10.88
CA GLU A 43 2.78 33.82 -12.26
C GLU A 43 2.71 32.58 -13.18
N VAL A 44 1.52 32.26 -13.68
CA VAL A 44 1.31 31.13 -14.59
C VAL A 44 1.92 31.42 -15.95
N LEU A 45 2.75 30.49 -16.42
CA LEU A 45 3.45 30.57 -17.69
C LEU A 45 2.72 29.80 -18.79
N ALA A 46 2.23 28.60 -18.48
CA ALA A 46 1.44 27.77 -19.38
C ALA A 46 0.51 26.82 -18.61
N SER A 47 -0.59 26.44 -19.26
CA SER A 47 -1.56 25.47 -18.76
C SER A 47 -2.02 24.55 -19.89
N ARG A 48 -2.14 23.25 -19.61
CA ARG A 48 -2.67 22.23 -20.54
C ARG A 48 -3.78 21.41 -19.89
N ASP A 49 -4.73 22.09 -19.28
CA ASP A 49 -5.89 21.46 -18.66
C ASP A 49 -6.81 20.87 -19.74
N HIS A 50 -7.07 19.56 -19.68
CA HIS A 50 -7.92 18.88 -20.66
C HIS A 50 -8.60 17.63 -20.07
N ARG A 51 -9.66 17.17 -20.74
CA ARG A 51 -10.39 15.99 -20.33
C ARG A 51 -9.68 14.71 -20.74
N CYS A 52 -9.29 13.91 -19.76
CA CYS A 52 -8.59 12.64 -19.98
C CYS A 52 -9.47 11.40 -19.74
N ARG A 53 -10.70 11.53 -19.21
CA ARG A 53 -11.69 10.42 -19.02
C ARG A 53 -11.05 9.07 -18.63
N ARG A 54 -10.31 9.02 -17.52
CA ARG A 54 -9.60 7.83 -17.00
C ARG A 54 -8.34 7.38 -17.77
N HIS A 55 -7.81 8.20 -18.68
CA HIS A 55 -6.52 7.98 -19.36
C HIS A 55 -5.39 8.81 -18.73
N ALA A 56 -5.61 9.35 -17.53
CA ALA A 56 -4.60 10.13 -16.82
C ALA A 56 -3.27 9.40 -16.68
N ASN A 57 -3.29 8.08 -16.42
CA ASN A 57 -2.04 7.31 -16.31
C ASN A 57 -1.25 7.32 -17.61
N VAL A 58 -1.91 7.33 -18.77
CA VAL A 58 -1.30 7.36 -20.10
C VAL A 58 -0.80 8.76 -20.47
N GLU A 59 -1.58 9.80 -20.18
CA GLU A 59 -1.37 11.14 -20.73
C GLU A 59 -0.55 12.09 -19.83
N LEU A 60 -0.44 11.82 -18.53
CA LEU A 60 0.07 12.80 -17.56
C LEU A 60 1.53 13.21 -17.76
N VAL A 61 2.45 12.26 -17.94
CA VAL A 61 3.88 12.58 -18.11
C VAL A 61 4.13 13.37 -19.39
N ASP A 62 3.49 12.97 -20.49
CA ASP A 62 3.59 13.70 -21.77
C ASP A 62 2.95 15.08 -21.69
N THR A 63 1.87 15.23 -20.91
CA THR A 63 1.26 16.55 -20.66
C THR A 63 2.20 17.46 -19.88
N VAL A 64 2.88 16.95 -18.84
CA VAL A 64 3.90 17.69 -18.09
C VAL A 64 5.04 18.12 -19.02
N LYS A 65 5.57 17.18 -19.80
CA LYS A 65 6.63 17.44 -20.79
C LYS A 65 6.23 18.52 -21.79
N ALA A 66 5.02 18.43 -22.36
CA ALA A 66 4.52 19.40 -23.32
C ALA A 66 4.30 20.79 -22.68
N THR A 67 3.80 20.85 -21.45
CA THR A 67 3.56 22.13 -20.74
C THR A 67 4.87 22.85 -20.42
N LEU A 68 5.93 22.11 -20.04
CA LEU A 68 7.27 22.67 -19.85
C LEU A 68 7.87 23.16 -21.18
N SER A 69 7.71 22.38 -22.25
CA SER A 69 8.21 22.73 -23.59
C SER A 69 7.58 24.02 -24.14
N ASP A 70 6.28 24.26 -23.88
CA ASP A 70 5.58 25.48 -24.31
C ASP A 70 6.22 26.77 -23.79
N VAL A 71 6.94 26.70 -22.67
CA VAL A 71 7.61 27.84 -22.02
C VAL A 71 9.14 27.78 -22.17
N GLY A 72 9.64 26.88 -23.04
CA GLY A 72 11.07 26.70 -23.27
C GLY A 72 11.82 26.16 -22.06
N LYS A 73 11.15 25.38 -21.20
CA LYS A 73 11.70 24.77 -19.99
C LYS A 73 11.78 23.26 -20.09
N THR A 74 12.65 22.69 -19.28
CA THR A 74 12.88 21.25 -19.15
C THR A 74 12.62 20.81 -17.71
N ILE A 75 12.72 19.51 -17.45
CA ILE A 75 12.53 18.97 -16.10
C ILE A 75 13.62 19.44 -15.13
N GLU A 76 14.82 19.74 -15.64
CA GLU A 76 15.95 20.27 -14.86
C GLU A 76 15.71 21.70 -14.35
N ASP A 77 14.81 22.46 -14.99
CA ASP A 77 14.44 23.81 -14.56
C ASP A 77 13.43 23.80 -13.40
N VAL A 78 12.79 22.65 -13.14
CA VAL A 78 11.71 22.55 -12.14
C VAL A 78 12.30 22.52 -10.75
N GLY A 79 11.86 23.45 -9.89
CA GLY A 79 12.30 23.54 -8.49
C GLY A 79 11.31 22.95 -7.48
N GLY A 80 10.17 22.44 -7.93
CA GLY A 80 9.20 21.73 -7.10
C GLY A 80 7.93 21.34 -7.84
N PHE A 81 7.18 20.41 -7.26
CA PHE A 81 5.90 19.94 -7.79
C PHE A 81 4.76 20.24 -6.81
N LEU A 82 3.57 20.42 -7.35
CA LEU A 82 2.32 20.55 -6.61
C LEU A 82 1.30 19.56 -7.14
N VAL A 83 0.64 18.81 -6.26
CA VAL A 83 -0.37 17.83 -6.65
C VAL A 83 -1.71 17.99 -5.94
N GLY A 84 -2.80 17.78 -6.67
CA GLY A 84 -4.14 17.65 -6.09
C GLY A 84 -4.24 16.40 -5.22
N ARG A 85 -4.50 16.59 -3.92
CA ARG A 85 -4.63 15.48 -2.95
C ARG A 85 -6.01 14.82 -2.99
N GLY A 86 -6.91 15.29 -3.86
CA GLY A 86 -8.33 15.01 -3.81
C GLY A 86 -9.06 15.95 -2.84
N PRO A 87 -10.30 15.61 -2.44
CA PRO A 87 -11.03 14.38 -2.79
C PRO A 87 -11.41 14.31 -4.27
N GLY A 88 -11.67 13.10 -4.76
CA GLY A 88 -12.04 12.82 -6.15
C GLY A 88 -12.10 11.32 -6.46
N SER A 89 -11.98 10.94 -7.73
CA SER A 89 -11.87 9.54 -8.14
C SER A 89 -10.67 8.88 -7.47
N PHE A 90 -10.89 7.76 -6.76
CA PHE A 90 -9.81 7.01 -6.10
C PHE A 90 -8.64 6.69 -7.03
N THR A 91 -8.93 6.18 -8.23
CA THR A 91 -7.92 5.86 -9.24
C THR A 91 -7.22 7.12 -9.73
N GLY A 92 -7.97 8.18 -10.02
CA GLY A 92 -7.43 9.46 -10.49
C GLY A 92 -6.47 10.10 -9.49
N VAL A 93 -6.88 10.20 -8.22
CA VAL A 93 -6.05 10.75 -7.14
C VAL A 93 -4.75 9.94 -6.97
N ARG A 94 -4.82 8.60 -7.02
CA ARG A 94 -3.64 7.73 -6.94
C ARG A 94 -2.65 7.97 -8.07
N ILE A 95 -3.13 8.02 -9.31
CA ILE A 95 -2.28 8.28 -10.48
C ILE A 95 -1.53 9.60 -10.31
N GLY A 96 -2.24 10.67 -9.95
CA GLY A 96 -1.66 12.01 -9.80
C GLY A 96 -0.60 12.04 -8.71
N ILE A 97 -0.94 11.56 -7.51
CA ILE A 97 0.00 11.54 -6.38
C ILE A 97 1.20 10.63 -6.65
N SER A 98 1.00 9.40 -7.14
CA SER A 98 2.11 8.49 -7.42
C SER A 98 3.04 9.05 -8.49
N THR A 99 2.49 9.64 -9.56
CA THR A 99 3.31 10.30 -10.60
C THR A 99 4.06 11.49 -10.02
N ALA A 100 3.40 12.34 -9.23
CA ALA A 100 4.02 13.51 -8.59
C ALA A 100 5.15 13.11 -7.63
N LYS A 101 4.95 12.05 -6.84
CA LYS A 101 5.99 11.44 -5.99
C LYS A 101 7.16 10.97 -6.83
N GLY A 102 6.91 10.25 -7.91
CA GLY A 102 7.94 9.83 -8.86
C GLY A 102 8.73 11.02 -9.41
N LEU A 103 8.04 12.03 -9.94
CA LEU A 103 8.64 13.24 -10.50
C LEU A 103 9.53 13.97 -9.47
N ALA A 104 9.01 14.20 -8.26
CA ALA A 104 9.72 14.88 -7.19
C ALA A 104 10.94 14.10 -6.69
N CYS A 105 10.81 12.77 -6.54
CA CYS A 105 11.91 11.89 -6.17
C CYS A 105 12.98 11.83 -7.27
N GLY A 106 12.59 11.72 -8.54
CA GLY A 106 13.52 11.63 -9.67
C GLY A 106 14.32 12.91 -9.90
N ALA A 107 13.67 14.08 -9.76
CA ALA A 107 14.34 15.38 -9.87
C ALA A 107 15.00 15.84 -8.55
N ASN A 108 14.77 15.13 -7.43
CA ASN A 108 15.18 15.52 -6.09
C ASN A 108 14.75 16.96 -5.72
N VAL A 109 13.45 17.23 -5.84
CA VAL A 109 12.84 18.54 -5.53
C VAL A 109 11.62 18.39 -4.61
N PRO A 110 11.22 19.44 -3.86
CA PRO A 110 10.02 19.44 -3.02
C PRO A 110 8.73 19.00 -3.74
N LEU A 111 7.86 18.29 -3.00
CA LEU A 111 6.48 18.01 -3.41
C LEU A 111 5.52 18.61 -2.38
N MET A 112 4.57 19.42 -2.86
CA MET A 112 3.46 19.94 -2.06
C MET A 112 2.15 19.30 -2.51
N GLY A 113 1.16 19.26 -1.62
CA GLY A 113 -0.18 18.84 -1.98
C GLY A 113 -1.25 19.83 -1.54
N ALA A 114 -2.26 20.03 -2.38
CA ALA A 114 -3.38 20.93 -2.11
C ALA A 114 -4.73 20.25 -2.34
N SER A 115 -5.79 20.78 -1.74
CA SER A 115 -7.14 20.22 -1.89
C SER A 115 -7.70 20.52 -3.28
N THR A 116 -8.21 19.49 -3.94
CA THR A 116 -8.92 19.64 -5.22
C THR A 116 -10.17 20.50 -5.05
N LEU A 117 -10.84 20.45 -3.89
CA LEU A 117 -12.02 21.29 -3.62
C LEU A 117 -11.66 22.78 -3.55
N ASP A 118 -10.49 23.12 -3.02
CA ASP A 118 -10.02 24.52 -3.02
C ASP A 118 -9.70 24.97 -4.44
N ALA A 119 -9.09 24.10 -5.27
CA ALA A 119 -8.77 24.39 -6.65
C ALA A 119 -10.03 24.79 -7.47
N TYR A 120 -11.19 24.18 -7.20
CA TYR A 120 -12.47 24.63 -7.76
C TYR A 120 -12.81 26.08 -7.39
N ALA A 121 -12.73 26.40 -6.10
CA ALA A 121 -13.07 27.72 -5.60
C ALA A 121 -12.12 28.81 -6.14
N TRP A 122 -10.82 28.50 -6.22
CA TRP A 122 -9.82 29.38 -6.81
C TRP A 122 -9.96 29.54 -8.32
N THR A 123 -10.38 28.49 -9.03
CA THR A 123 -10.74 28.57 -10.46
C THR A 123 -11.89 29.56 -10.69
N ALA A 124 -12.93 29.49 -9.84
CA ALA A 124 -14.04 30.43 -9.89
C ALA A 124 -13.61 31.87 -9.54
N TRP A 125 -12.82 32.04 -8.47
CA TRP A 125 -12.29 33.35 -8.06
C TRP A 125 -11.47 34.01 -9.17
N ARG A 126 -10.61 33.23 -9.84
CA ARG A 126 -9.75 33.68 -10.94
C ARG A 126 -10.57 34.16 -12.14
N SER A 127 -11.74 33.57 -12.35
CA SER A 127 -12.72 33.96 -13.37
C SER A 127 -13.56 35.18 -12.99
N GLY A 128 -13.27 35.83 -11.85
CA GLY A 128 -13.97 37.02 -11.36
C GLY A 128 -15.21 36.73 -10.53
N VAL A 129 -15.50 35.46 -10.20
CA VAL A 129 -16.65 35.09 -9.37
C VAL A 129 -16.39 35.52 -7.92
N ARG A 130 -17.42 36.08 -7.28
CA ARG A 130 -17.43 36.51 -5.87
C ARG A 130 -18.72 36.10 -5.19
N GLY A 131 -18.75 36.14 -3.87
CA GLY A 131 -19.89 35.74 -3.04
C GLY A 131 -19.84 34.27 -2.62
N MET A 132 -21.00 33.70 -2.31
CA MET A 132 -21.09 32.33 -1.80
C MET A 132 -20.99 31.30 -2.93
N ILE A 133 -20.04 30.37 -2.84
CA ILE A 133 -19.85 29.28 -3.81
C ILE A 133 -20.03 27.92 -3.14
N GLY A 134 -20.89 27.09 -3.71
CA GLY A 134 -21.04 25.67 -3.40
C GLY A 134 -20.38 24.79 -4.47
N VAL A 135 -19.31 24.11 -4.09
CA VAL A 135 -18.65 23.08 -4.90
C VAL A 135 -19.32 21.74 -4.65
N ALA A 136 -19.89 21.14 -5.69
CA ALA A 136 -20.48 19.81 -5.70
C ALA A 136 -19.64 18.89 -6.60
N ALA A 137 -18.54 18.34 -6.08
CA ALA A 137 -17.65 17.45 -6.83
C ALA A 137 -18.17 15.99 -6.82
N ASP A 138 -17.97 15.23 -7.91
CA ASP A 138 -18.47 13.84 -8.04
C ASP A 138 -17.73 12.89 -7.08
N ALA A 139 -18.47 12.22 -6.19
CA ALA A 139 -17.95 11.13 -5.35
C ALA A 139 -18.44 9.74 -5.81
N MET A 140 -19.09 9.66 -6.98
CA MET A 140 -19.78 8.49 -7.52
C MET A 140 -20.87 7.95 -6.58
N ARG A 141 -21.52 6.83 -6.94
CA ARG A 141 -22.55 6.13 -6.11
C ARG A 141 -23.67 7.03 -5.53
N GLY A 142 -24.07 8.09 -6.24
CA GLY A 142 -25.11 9.02 -5.79
C GLY A 142 -24.64 10.04 -4.75
N GLU A 143 -23.32 10.16 -4.55
CA GLU A 143 -22.68 10.99 -3.55
C GLU A 143 -21.87 12.09 -4.22
N ILE A 144 -21.65 13.17 -3.48
CA ILE A 144 -20.76 14.27 -3.83
C ILE A 144 -19.82 14.59 -2.67
N TYR A 145 -18.75 15.31 -2.98
CA TYR A 145 -17.93 16.02 -2.01
C TYR A 145 -18.40 17.48 -1.94
N PRO A 146 -19.28 17.84 -1.00
CA PRO A 146 -19.78 19.20 -0.89
C PRO A 146 -18.79 20.10 -0.15
N ALA A 147 -18.52 21.28 -0.69
CA ALA A 147 -17.77 22.33 -0.01
C ALA A 147 -18.40 23.70 -0.24
N LEU A 148 -18.49 24.51 0.82
CA LEU A 148 -18.99 25.88 0.77
C LEU A 148 -17.84 26.86 1.03
N TYR A 149 -17.82 27.93 0.24
CA TYR A 149 -16.81 28.98 0.32
C TYR A 149 -17.47 30.37 0.29
N GLU A 150 -16.93 31.28 1.09
CA GLU A 150 -17.16 32.70 0.94
C GLU A 150 -16.02 33.28 0.10
N VAL A 151 -16.30 33.82 -1.08
CA VAL A 151 -15.29 34.27 -2.04
C VAL A 151 -15.25 35.79 -2.12
N GLY A 152 -14.22 36.38 -1.53
CA GLY A 152 -13.95 37.82 -1.55
C GLY A 152 -12.79 38.20 -2.47
N ASP A 153 -12.39 39.47 -2.46
CA ASP A 153 -11.27 39.95 -3.28
C ASP A 153 -9.92 39.37 -2.87
N GLY A 154 -9.77 38.99 -1.60
CA GLY A 154 -8.57 38.31 -1.10
C GLY A 154 -8.49 36.81 -1.42
N GLY A 155 -9.55 36.21 -1.94
CA GLY A 155 -9.63 34.77 -2.25
C GLY A 155 -10.84 34.07 -1.62
N PRO A 156 -10.99 32.76 -1.88
CA PRO A 156 -11.98 31.89 -1.22
C PRO A 156 -11.60 31.60 0.24
N LYS A 157 -12.58 31.69 1.13
CA LYS A 157 -12.51 31.24 2.53
C LYS A 157 -13.39 30.02 2.74
N ARG A 158 -12.82 28.92 3.25
CA ARG A 158 -13.56 27.69 3.57
C ARG A 158 -14.61 27.96 4.66
N LEU A 159 -15.82 27.41 4.48
CA LEU A 159 -16.91 27.39 5.47
C LEU A 159 -17.15 25.99 6.04
N PHE A 160 -16.13 25.13 5.96
CA PHE A 160 -16.11 23.77 6.45
C PHE A 160 -14.73 23.43 6.99
N GLU A 161 -14.67 22.55 7.98
CA GLU A 161 -13.40 22.18 8.63
C GLU A 161 -12.66 21.06 7.88
N ARG A 162 -13.39 20.09 7.34
CA ARG A 162 -12.83 18.90 6.68
C ARG A 162 -13.65 18.48 5.47
N GLU A 163 -12.98 17.94 4.47
CA GLU A 163 -13.63 17.32 3.33
C GLU A 163 -14.46 16.10 3.76
N ARG A 164 -15.67 15.97 3.22
CA ARG A 164 -16.62 14.89 3.55
C ARG A 164 -17.33 14.39 2.30
N VAL A 165 -17.88 13.18 2.37
CA VAL A 165 -18.70 12.58 1.29
C VAL A 165 -20.14 12.42 1.77
N ILE A 166 -21.11 12.89 0.97
CA ILE A 166 -22.54 12.89 1.33
C ILE A 166 -23.39 12.58 0.10
N LYS A 167 -24.53 11.90 0.29
CA LYS A 167 -25.55 11.74 -0.75
C LYS A 167 -26.00 13.08 -1.32
N ALA A 168 -26.04 13.20 -2.64
CA ALA A 168 -26.31 14.46 -3.32
C ALA A 168 -27.67 15.07 -2.92
N ASP A 169 -28.71 14.26 -2.72
CA ASP A 169 -30.04 14.74 -2.31
C ASP A 169 -30.04 15.31 -0.88
N LEU A 170 -29.23 14.76 0.02
CA LEU A 170 -29.06 15.28 1.37
C LEU A 170 -28.31 16.62 1.36
N VAL A 171 -27.31 16.77 0.49
CA VAL A 171 -26.63 18.08 0.32
C VAL A 171 -27.60 19.12 -0.21
N VAL A 172 -28.46 18.78 -1.18
CA VAL A 172 -29.49 19.73 -1.68
C VAL A 172 -30.39 20.20 -0.54
N LYS A 173 -30.84 19.28 0.32
CA LYS A 173 -31.65 19.63 1.50
C LYS A 173 -30.86 20.50 2.48
N GLU A 174 -29.62 20.13 2.78
CA GLU A 174 -28.73 20.85 3.68
C GLU A 174 -28.54 22.29 3.20
N TRP A 175 -28.11 22.49 1.96
CA TRP A 175 -27.86 23.81 1.40
C TRP A 175 -29.12 24.65 1.24
N THR A 176 -30.26 24.03 0.86
CA THR A 176 -31.54 24.75 0.72
C THR A 176 -32.12 25.21 2.06
N SER A 177 -31.79 24.49 3.15
CA SER A 177 -32.24 24.84 4.51
C SER A 177 -31.50 26.01 5.14
N ARG A 178 -30.41 26.46 4.51
CA ARG A 178 -29.60 27.56 5.05
C ARG A 178 -30.28 28.92 4.87
N PRO A 179 -30.06 29.88 5.78
CA PRO A 179 -30.57 31.24 5.62
C PRO A 179 -30.07 31.96 4.36
N ASP A 180 -28.84 31.65 3.94
CA ASP A 180 -28.12 32.23 2.79
C ASP A 180 -28.24 31.38 1.51
N ALA A 181 -29.18 30.42 1.46
CA ALA A 181 -29.35 29.49 0.33
C ALA A 181 -29.60 30.18 -1.02
N ALA A 182 -30.19 31.37 -1.00
CA ALA A 182 -30.45 32.17 -2.21
C ALA A 182 -29.16 32.73 -2.84
N ASP A 183 -28.10 32.88 -2.05
CA ASP A 183 -26.84 33.49 -2.47
C ASP A 183 -25.82 32.45 -2.98
N ILE A 184 -26.08 31.16 -2.76
CA ILE A 184 -25.19 30.07 -3.18
C ILE A 184 -25.20 29.93 -4.72
N GLN A 185 -24.03 30.14 -5.32
CA GLN A 185 -23.72 29.81 -6.70
C GLN A 185 -23.08 28.43 -6.79
N LEU A 186 -23.43 27.62 -7.79
CA LEU A 186 -22.99 26.22 -7.87
C LEU A 186 -21.85 26.01 -8.86
N THR A 187 -20.86 25.22 -8.46
CA THR A 187 -19.84 24.65 -9.36
C THR A 187 -19.51 23.20 -8.98
N GLY A 188 -18.65 22.54 -9.74
CA GLY A 188 -18.20 21.17 -9.48
C GLY A 188 -18.65 20.18 -10.53
N ASP A 189 -17.81 19.19 -10.79
CA ASP A 189 -18.02 18.19 -11.85
C ASP A 189 -19.21 17.25 -11.56
N GLY A 190 -19.55 17.08 -10.28
CA GLY A 190 -20.73 16.34 -9.81
C GLY A 190 -22.04 16.91 -10.35
N LEU A 191 -22.09 18.20 -10.71
CA LEU A 191 -23.27 18.81 -11.34
C LEU A 191 -23.60 18.18 -12.70
N VAL A 192 -22.62 17.60 -13.41
CA VAL A 192 -22.87 16.87 -14.67
C VAL A 192 -23.77 15.66 -14.44
N ARG A 193 -23.57 14.95 -13.34
CA ARG A 193 -24.26 13.70 -13.02
C ARG A 193 -25.50 13.94 -12.17
N TYR A 194 -25.40 14.85 -11.20
CA TYR A 194 -26.40 15.05 -10.16
C TYR A 194 -27.15 16.38 -10.26
N GLY A 195 -26.87 17.23 -11.25
CA GLY A 195 -27.51 18.54 -11.40
C GLY A 195 -29.04 18.49 -11.40
N LYS A 196 -29.64 17.42 -11.93
CA LYS A 196 -31.10 17.17 -11.88
C LYS A 196 -31.68 17.14 -10.46
N LEU A 197 -30.89 16.77 -9.45
CA LEU A 197 -31.31 16.79 -8.05
C LEU A 197 -31.34 18.21 -7.47
N PHE A 198 -30.57 19.14 -8.05
CA PHE A 198 -30.51 20.56 -7.65
C PHE A 198 -31.51 21.44 -8.41
N GLU A 199 -32.15 20.93 -9.47
CA GLU A 199 -33.15 21.68 -10.24
C GLU A 199 -34.40 22.06 -9.42
N PRO A 200 -35.02 21.16 -8.62
CA PRO A 200 -36.25 21.46 -7.90
C PRO A 200 -36.10 22.55 -6.83
N SER A 201 -34.90 22.73 -6.26
CA SER A 201 -34.60 23.81 -5.31
C SER A 201 -34.29 25.15 -6.00
N GLY A 202 -34.27 25.19 -7.34
CA GLY A 202 -33.89 26.36 -8.12
C GLY A 202 -32.41 26.73 -8.05
N MET A 203 -31.56 25.90 -7.42
CA MET A 203 -30.13 26.18 -7.28
C MET A 203 -29.38 26.09 -8.60
N MET A 204 -29.80 25.22 -9.52
CA MET A 204 -29.19 25.13 -10.86
C MET A 204 -29.31 26.42 -11.68
N ALA A 205 -30.27 27.29 -11.38
CA ALA A 205 -30.37 28.61 -12.02
C ALA A 205 -29.19 29.54 -11.67
N ARG A 206 -28.45 29.22 -10.60
CA ARG A 206 -27.24 29.92 -10.13
C ARG A 206 -25.97 29.09 -10.34
N ALA A 207 -26.03 28.06 -11.18
CA ALA A 207 -24.81 27.34 -11.55
C ALA A 207 -23.89 28.26 -12.37
N LEU A 208 -22.61 28.24 -12.04
CA LEU A 208 -21.58 28.93 -12.80
C LEU A 208 -21.49 28.37 -14.23
N PRO A 209 -20.86 29.11 -15.17
CA PRO A 209 -20.57 28.58 -16.50
C PRO A 209 -19.88 27.22 -16.43
N ARG A 210 -20.23 26.33 -17.37
CA ARG A 210 -19.87 24.90 -17.30
C ARG A 210 -18.36 24.69 -17.32
N GLU A 211 -17.61 25.54 -18.00
CA GLU A 211 -16.16 25.54 -18.04
C GLU A 211 -15.51 25.70 -16.65
N LEU A 212 -16.21 26.29 -15.68
CA LEU A 212 -15.73 26.45 -14.30
C LEU A 212 -16.06 25.24 -13.39
N TRP A 213 -16.74 24.22 -13.93
CA TRP A 213 -17.13 23.02 -13.19
C TRP A 213 -16.00 21.98 -13.06
N TRP A 214 -14.75 22.35 -13.34
CA TRP A 214 -13.58 21.50 -13.16
C TRP A 214 -12.47 22.27 -12.46
N PRO A 215 -11.60 21.59 -11.71
CA PRO A 215 -10.41 22.22 -11.17
C PRO A 215 -9.44 22.50 -12.34
N THR A 216 -8.60 23.52 -12.16
CA THR A 216 -7.55 23.91 -13.11
C THR A 216 -6.18 23.86 -12.44
N GLY A 217 -5.11 23.75 -13.23
CA GLY A 217 -3.76 23.76 -12.67
C GLY A 217 -3.42 25.11 -12.03
N GLU A 218 -3.90 26.21 -12.63
CA GLU A 218 -3.84 27.56 -12.05
C GLU A 218 -4.63 27.65 -10.74
N GLY A 219 -5.84 27.11 -10.70
CA GLY A 219 -6.65 27.05 -9.47
C GLY A 219 -5.95 26.30 -8.34
N LEU A 220 -5.25 25.20 -8.66
CA LEU A 220 -4.48 24.44 -7.70
C LEU A 220 -3.27 25.24 -7.17
N LEU A 221 -2.52 25.92 -8.06
CA LEU A 221 -1.41 26.79 -7.67
C LEU A 221 -1.86 27.90 -6.71
N LEU A 222 -2.96 28.58 -7.05
CA LEU A 222 -3.52 29.63 -6.21
C LEU A 222 -4.01 29.10 -4.86
N ALA A 223 -4.61 27.91 -4.85
CA ALA A 223 -5.02 27.24 -3.61
C ALA A 223 -3.83 26.95 -2.70
N ALA A 224 -2.73 26.43 -3.23
CA ALA A 224 -1.53 26.16 -2.46
C ALA A 224 -0.81 27.45 -2.01
N ALA A 225 -0.89 28.52 -2.80
CA ALA A 225 -0.19 29.78 -2.55
C ALA A 225 -0.91 30.68 -1.52
N SER A 226 -2.15 30.35 -1.15
CA SER A 226 -2.88 31.08 -0.12
C SER A 226 -2.25 30.86 1.27
N PRO A 227 -2.49 31.77 2.23
CA PRO A 227 -2.04 31.56 3.61
C PRO A 227 -2.48 30.22 4.19
N GLU A 228 -3.75 29.85 3.98
CA GLU A 228 -4.31 28.57 4.43
C GLU A 228 -3.67 27.39 3.69
N GLY A 229 -3.40 27.53 2.38
CA GLY A 229 -2.73 26.53 1.57
C GLY A 229 -1.31 26.23 2.03
N LEU A 230 -0.52 27.27 2.30
CA LEU A 230 0.85 27.14 2.82
C LEU A 230 0.88 26.47 4.18
N MET A 231 -0.05 26.82 5.07
CA MET A 231 -0.18 26.14 6.37
C MET A 231 -0.60 24.66 6.23
N ALA A 232 -1.44 24.34 5.24
CA ALA A 232 -1.95 22.99 5.01
C ALA A 232 -1.00 22.09 4.21
N ALA A 233 -0.07 22.67 3.43
CA ALA A 233 0.88 21.93 2.61
C ALA A 233 1.76 20.96 3.44
N GLY A 234 2.04 21.32 4.70
CA GLY A 234 2.75 20.45 5.64
C GLY A 234 4.21 20.25 5.24
N SER A 235 4.63 18.98 5.11
CA SER A 235 5.99 18.61 4.72
C SER A 235 6.19 18.67 3.21
N SER A 236 7.39 19.08 2.77
CA SER A 236 7.88 19.00 1.39
C SER A 236 8.37 17.60 0.98
N ASP A 237 8.46 16.66 1.93
CA ASP A 237 8.86 15.27 1.69
C ASP A 237 7.79 14.57 0.83
N PRO A 238 8.15 14.05 -0.37
CA PRO A 238 7.21 13.33 -1.21
C PRO A 238 6.51 12.16 -0.50
N ALA A 239 7.13 11.54 0.51
CA ALA A 239 6.50 10.47 1.28
C ALA A 239 5.26 10.95 2.05
N ALA A 240 5.28 12.19 2.56
CA ALA A 240 4.23 12.77 3.41
C ALA A 240 2.99 13.22 2.62
N VAL A 241 3.11 13.36 1.29
CA VAL A 241 2.00 13.79 0.43
C VAL A 241 1.07 12.61 0.15
N LEU A 242 0.05 12.46 0.98
CA LEU A 242 -0.91 11.35 0.92
C LEU A 242 -2.28 11.77 0.36
N PRO A 243 -2.98 10.87 -0.36
CA PRO A 243 -4.35 11.08 -0.80
C PRO A 243 -5.31 11.40 0.35
N VAL A 244 -6.29 12.27 0.12
CA VAL A 244 -7.43 12.48 1.03
C VAL A 244 -8.53 11.50 0.67
N TYR A 245 -8.54 10.35 1.34
CA TYR A 245 -9.62 9.38 1.23
C TYR A 245 -10.70 9.64 2.28
N THR A 246 -11.84 10.19 1.88
CA THR A 246 -12.96 10.45 2.80
C THR A 246 -13.94 9.29 2.91
N ARG A 247 -13.68 8.17 2.22
CA ARG A 247 -14.58 7.01 2.13
C ARG A 247 -13.82 5.72 2.46
N LEU A 248 -14.41 4.92 3.33
CA LEU A 248 -13.98 3.56 3.62
C LEU A 248 -14.15 2.66 2.38
N SER A 249 -13.31 1.65 2.26
CA SER A 249 -13.50 0.56 1.31
C SER A 249 -14.71 -0.29 1.72
N ASP A 250 -15.30 -1.02 0.77
CA ASP A 250 -16.43 -1.90 1.07
C ASP A 250 -16.04 -2.98 2.12
N ALA A 251 -14.77 -3.40 2.16
CA ALA A 251 -14.25 -4.32 3.17
C ALA A 251 -14.18 -3.67 4.56
N GLU A 252 -13.69 -2.43 4.65
CA GLU A 252 -13.69 -1.65 5.90
C GLU A 252 -15.12 -1.34 6.38
N GLU A 253 -16.06 -1.07 5.47
CA GLU A 253 -17.48 -0.90 5.80
C GLU A 253 -18.09 -2.19 6.37
N ASN A 254 -17.74 -3.35 5.81
CA ASN A 254 -18.20 -4.65 6.31
C ASN A 254 -17.53 -5.03 7.63
N GLU A 255 -16.25 -4.72 7.80
CA GLU A 255 -15.52 -4.90 9.05
C GLU A 255 -16.10 -4.03 10.17
N ARG A 256 -16.44 -2.77 9.86
CA ARG A 256 -17.16 -1.89 10.78
C ARG A 256 -18.51 -2.47 11.22
N LYS A 257 -19.23 -3.16 10.33
CA LYS A 257 -20.46 -3.89 10.70
C LYS A 257 -20.16 -5.12 11.56
N ARG A 258 -19.07 -5.84 11.27
CA ARG A 258 -18.58 -6.98 12.07
C ARG A 258 -18.29 -6.55 13.53
N LEU A 259 -17.77 -5.34 13.73
CA LEU A 259 -17.54 -4.72 15.04
C LEU A 259 -18.83 -4.26 15.77
N GLY A 260 -20.01 -4.83 15.46
CA GLY A 260 -21.25 -4.61 16.22
C GLY A 260 -22.18 -3.50 15.71
N LEU A 261 -21.96 -2.95 14.52
CA LEU A 261 -22.89 -2.00 13.89
C LEU A 261 -23.87 -2.75 12.94
N ALA A 262 -24.82 -3.47 13.55
CA ALA A 262 -25.94 -4.26 12.99
C ALA A 262 -25.59 -5.44 12.04
N GLU A 263 -25.89 -6.65 12.53
CA GLU A 263 -25.40 -8.02 12.22
C GLU A 263 -25.74 -8.73 10.89
N SER A 264 -24.99 -9.84 10.63
CA SER A 264 -25.55 -11.22 10.57
C SER A 264 -24.52 -12.37 10.66
N VAL A 265 -24.52 -13.07 11.81
CA VAL A 265 -24.64 -14.53 12.08
C VAL A 265 -23.59 -15.59 11.63
N ASN A 266 -23.16 -16.34 12.67
CA ASN A 266 -22.55 -17.68 12.76
C ASN A 266 -21.05 -17.85 12.49
N THR A 267 -20.26 -17.78 13.56
CA THR A 267 -19.38 -18.91 13.89
C THR A 267 -19.52 -19.22 15.38
N ALA A 268 -20.22 -20.31 15.70
CA ALA A 268 -20.10 -20.93 17.01
C ALA A 268 -18.66 -21.44 17.16
N THR A 269 -18.13 -21.24 18.35
CA THR A 269 -16.84 -21.64 18.88
C THR A 269 -16.25 -22.89 18.22
N THR A 270 -15.11 -22.75 17.55
CA THR A 270 -14.06 -23.78 17.51
C THR A 270 -12.71 -23.07 17.52
N GLY A 271 -11.92 -23.31 18.57
CA GLY A 271 -10.62 -22.69 18.77
C GLY A 271 -9.66 -23.03 17.64
N VAL A 272 -9.00 -21.99 17.14
CA VAL A 272 -7.75 -22.09 16.39
C VAL A 272 -6.86 -20.96 16.91
N ALA A 273 -6.34 -21.15 18.11
CA ALA A 273 -5.15 -20.47 18.58
C ALA A 273 -4.12 -21.58 18.74
N ASP A 274 -3.16 -21.65 17.81
CA ASP A 274 -1.79 -22.19 18.02
C ASP A 274 -1.01 -22.44 16.71
N GLU A 275 -1.61 -22.43 15.52
CA GLU A 275 -0.89 -22.94 14.32
C GLU A 275 -0.27 -21.87 13.41
N LEU A 276 -0.55 -20.58 13.64
CA LEU A 276 0.24 -19.52 13.01
C LEU A 276 1.64 -19.37 13.66
N ALA A 277 1.94 -20.11 14.74
CA ALA A 277 3.14 -20.08 15.60
C ALA A 277 4.53 -20.33 14.95
N GLY A 278 4.73 -20.08 13.67
CA GLY A 278 6.05 -20.19 13.04
C GLY A 278 6.32 -19.14 11.98
N ARG A 279 5.70 -17.95 12.11
CA ARG A 279 6.25 -16.73 11.50
C ARG A 279 6.78 -15.87 12.63
N HIS A 280 7.91 -15.24 12.37
CA HIS A 280 8.49 -14.26 13.28
C HIS A 280 7.55 -13.05 13.38
N LEU A 281 7.16 -12.68 14.61
CA LEU A 281 6.29 -11.55 14.98
C LEU A 281 5.00 -11.37 14.13
N GLN A 282 3.85 -11.73 14.70
CA GLN A 282 2.51 -11.57 14.12
C GLN A 282 1.64 -10.66 14.96
N LEU A 283 0.87 -9.78 14.32
CA LEU A 283 -0.13 -8.95 14.98
C LEU A 283 -1.54 -9.34 14.55
N ARG A 284 -2.46 -9.50 15.51
CA ARG A 284 -3.88 -9.76 15.25
C ARG A 284 -4.77 -9.13 16.31
N PRO A 285 -6.08 -8.95 16.04
CA PRO A 285 -7.03 -8.56 17.08
C PRO A 285 -7.03 -9.57 18.24
N MET A 286 -7.25 -9.06 19.45
CA MET A 286 -7.41 -9.86 20.65
C MET A 286 -8.62 -10.79 20.53
N ALA A 287 -8.46 -12.04 20.94
CA ALA A 287 -9.51 -13.03 21.05
C ALA A 287 -9.64 -13.50 22.50
N ALA A 288 -10.77 -14.11 22.85
CA ALA A 288 -11.02 -14.58 24.22
C ALA A 288 -9.97 -15.58 24.73
N ALA A 289 -9.34 -16.35 23.83
CA ALA A 289 -8.28 -17.29 24.17
C ALA A 289 -6.99 -16.60 24.67
N ASP A 290 -6.79 -15.32 24.35
CA ASP A 290 -5.57 -14.59 24.70
C ASP A 290 -5.58 -14.08 26.13
N ALA A 291 -6.75 -13.98 26.76
CA ALA A 291 -6.94 -13.28 28.03
C ALA A 291 -6.06 -13.82 29.18
N GLU A 292 -5.86 -15.14 29.25
CA GLU A 292 -5.00 -15.76 30.26
C GLU A 292 -3.52 -15.46 30.02
N ALA A 293 -3.07 -15.54 28.76
CA ALA A 293 -1.70 -15.24 28.36
C ALA A 293 -1.39 -13.75 28.51
N MET A 294 -2.33 -12.87 28.16
CA MET A 294 -2.23 -11.42 28.38
C MET A 294 -2.14 -11.10 29.87
N ALA A 295 -3.00 -11.68 30.71
CA ALA A 295 -2.91 -11.46 32.16
C ALA A 295 -1.60 -11.98 32.77
N ALA A 296 -1.01 -13.04 32.21
CA ALA A 296 0.31 -13.52 32.62
C ALA A 296 1.44 -12.58 32.18
N LEU A 297 1.39 -12.08 30.95
CA LEU A 297 2.34 -11.11 30.43
C LEU A 297 2.24 -9.77 31.17
N GLU A 298 1.04 -9.32 31.46
CA GLU A 298 0.72 -8.12 32.23
C GLU A 298 1.38 -8.16 33.61
N ARG A 299 1.15 -9.25 34.37
CA ARG A 299 1.80 -9.47 35.66
C ARG A 299 3.32 -9.41 35.56
N THR A 300 3.91 -9.89 34.46
CA THR A 300 5.36 -9.89 34.22
C THR A 300 5.87 -8.49 33.87
N CYS A 301 5.14 -7.75 33.03
CA CYS A 301 5.53 -6.42 32.57
C CYS A 301 5.47 -5.37 33.69
N PHE A 302 4.48 -5.51 34.58
CA PHE A 302 4.17 -4.55 35.64
C PHE A 302 4.50 -5.08 37.05
N VAL A 303 5.43 -6.05 37.18
CA VAL A 303 5.93 -6.50 38.50
C VAL A 303 6.44 -5.29 39.29
N GLY A 304 5.87 -5.06 40.47
CA GLY A 304 6.29 -3.99 41.38
C GLY A 304 5.75 -2.60 41.00
N ALA A 305 4.85 -2.50 40.02
CA ALA A 305 4.11 -1.27 39.76
C ALA A 305 3.15 -0.94 40.91
N GLY A 306 2.83 0.35 41.09
CA GLY A 306 1.95 0.83 42.16
C GLY A 306 0.45 0.58 41.93
N HIS A 307 0.09 -0.13 40.85
CA HIS A 307 -1.28 -0.48 40.47
C HIS A 307 -1.44 -2.01 40.33
N GLU A 308 -2.68 -2.49 40.43
CA GLU A 308 -2.98 -3.91 40.23
C GLU A 308 -2.92 -4.24 38.73
N PRO A 309 -2.23 -5.33 38.33
CA PRO A 309 -2.19 -5.78 36.95
C PRO A 309 -3.57 -6.26 36.49
N TRP A 310 -3.88 -6.07 35.22
CA TRP A 310 -5.14 -6.54 34.64
C TRP A 310 -5.29 -8.06 34.76
N SER A 311 -6.52 -8.48 35.08
CA SER A 311 -6.90 -9.90 35.15
C SER A 311 -7.44 -10.41 33.81
N ALA A 312 -7.42 -11.73 33.59
CA ALA A 312 -8.01 -12.32 32.39
C ALA A 312 -9.50 -11.94 32.24
N SER A 313 -10.24 -11.85 33.35
CA SER A 313 -11.63 -11.36 33.35
C SER A 313 -11.79 -9.92 32.89
N MET A 314 -10.81 -9.04 33.14
CA MET A 314 -10.85 -7.65 32.66
C MET A 314 -10.61 -7.59 31.15
N PHE A 315 -9.62 -8.33 30.63
CA PHE A 315 -9.43 -8.44 29.18
C PHE A 315 -10.63 -9.07 28.47
N LEU A 316 -11.27 -10.08 29.07
CA LEU A 316 -12.50 -10.65 28.50
C LEU A 316 -13.67 -9.64 28.47
N ALA A 317 -13.79 -8.77 29.47
CA ALA A 317 -14.82 -7.74 29.49
C ALA A 317 -14.65 -6.72 28.36
N GLU A 318 -13.42 -6.49 27.91
CA GLU A 318 -13.12 -5.61 26.79
C GLU A 318 -13.49 -6.20 25.41
N LEU A 319 -13.81 -7.50 25.35
CA LEU A 319 -14.34 -8.16 24.15
C LEU A 319 -15.87 -8.19 24.12
N ASP A 320 -16.55 -7.65 25.13
CA ASP A 320 -18.01 -7.67 25.20
C ASP A 320 -18.60 -6.81 24.06
N PRO A 321 -19.34 -7.41 23.10
CA PRO A 321 -19.95 -6.66 22.00
C PRO A 321 -21.03 -5.68 22.48
N GLU A 322 -21.55 -5.83 23.70
CA GLU A 322 -22.51 -4.91 24.31
C GLU A 322 -21.83 -3.82 25.16
N ALA A 323 -20.50 -3.70 25.09
CA ALA A 323 -19.76 -2.67 25.80
C ALA A 323 -20.27 -1.26 25.40
N PRO A 324 -20.40 -0.33 26.37
CA PRO A 324 -21.00 0.99 26.12
C PRO A 324 -20.16 1.90 25.20
N ALA A 325 -18.91 1.52 24.92
CA ALA A 325 -18.01 2.24 24.02
C ALA A 325 -17.24 1.22 23.15
N ALA A 326 -16.97 1.59 21.90
CA ALA A 326 -16.23 0.71 20.98
C ALA A 326 -14.79 0.46 21.49
N ARG A 327 -14.28 -0.75 21.27
CA ARG A 327 -12.96 -1.21 21.74
C ARG A 327 -12.06 -1.57 20.56
N SER A 328 -10.75 -1.35 20.72
CA SER A 328 -9.71 -1.87 19.83
C SER A 328 -8.61 -2.49 20.67
N TRP A 329 -8.42 -3.80 20.52
CA TRP A 329 -7.40 -4.56 21.24
C TRP A 329 -6.64 -5.44 20.27
N TRP A 330 -5.32 -5.38 20.34
CA TRP A 330 -4.39 -6.11 19.49
C TRP A 330 -3.36 -6.85 20.33
N VAL A 331 -2.95 -8.02 19.82
CA VAL A 331 -1.95 -8.90 20.43
C VAL A 331 -0.85 -9.20 19.43
N ALA A 332 0.38 -9.29 19.93
CA ALA A 332 1.58 -9.65 19.18
C ALA A 332 2.07 -11.03 19.64
N HIS A 333 2.35 -11.90 18.68
CA HIS A 333 2.87 -13.25 18.93
C HIS A 333 4.20 -13.46 18.21
N ASP A 334 5.17 -14.13 18.82
CA ASP A 334 6.35 -14.65 18.13
C ASP A 334 6.47 -16.15 18.42
N ASN A 335 6.57 -16.95 17.35
CA ASN A 335 6.54 -18.41 17.43
C ASN A 335 5.40 -19.01 18.29
N GLY A 336 4.23 -18.36 18.30
CA GLY A 336 3.05 -18.81 19.05
C GLY A 336 3.00 -18.33 20.49
N GLU A 337 4.08 -17.75 21.00
CA GLU A 337 4.09 -17.12 22.32
C GLU A 337 3.56 -15.69 22.24
N LEU A 338 2.67 -15.31 23.16
CA LEU A 338 2.17 -13.94 23.25
C LEU A 338 3.25 -13.06 23.87
N ILE A 339 3.80 -12.16 23.07
CA ILE A 339 4.95 -11.31 23.44
C ILE A 339 4.59 -9.83 23.60
N GLY A 340 3.37 -9.42 23.25
CA GLY A 340 2.89 -8.07 23.49
C GLY A 340 1.41 -7.86 23.22
N PHE A 341 0.86 -6.75 23.68
CA PHE A 341 -0.49 -6.29 23.37
C PHE A 341 -0.65 -4.78 23.54
N ALA A 342 -1.67 -4.22 22.90
CA ALA A 342 -2.13 -2.86 23.17
C ALA A 342 -3.65 -2.76 23.02
N GLY A 343 -4.27 -1.91 23.82
CA GLY A 343 -5.72 -1.77 23.88
C GLY A 343 -6.15 -0.33 24.08
N GLY A 344 -7.31 0.02 23.52
CA GLY A 344 -7.94 1.30 23.74
C GLY A 344 -9.46 1.26 23.59
N MET A 345 -10.12 2.25 24.18
CA MET A 345 -11.55 2.46 24.05
C MET A 345 -11.87 3.81 23.43
N VAL A 346 -12.93 3.85 22.63
CA VAL A 346 -13.39 5.08 21.98
C VAL A 346 -14.34 5.82 22.89
N VAL A 347 -13.98 7.07 23.21
CA VAL A 347 -14.82 8.01 23.93
C VAL A 347 -14.99 9.27 23.08
N ASP A 348 -16.22 9.54 22.63
CA ASP A 348 -16.56 10.58 21.67
C ASP A 348 -15.81 10.50 20.33
N LYS A 349 -14.67 11.19 20.23
CA LYS A 349 -13.77 11.23 19.05
C LYS A 349 -12.31 11.01 19.44
N ASP A 350 -12.09 10.48 20.63
CA ASP A 350 -10.78 10.16 21.15
C ASP A 350 -10.68 8.66 21.41
N VAL A 351 -9.55 8.05 21.11
CA VAL A 351 -9.22 6.71 21.61
C VAL A 351 -8.35 6.86 22.86
N GLU A 352 -8.89 6.47 24.00
CA GLU A 352 -8.15 6.38 25.25
C GLU A 352 -7.40 5.04 25.23
N ILE A 353 -6.08 5.09 25.10
CA ILE A 353 -5.21 3.91 25.18
C ILE A 353 -5.17 3.48 26.63
N LEU A 354 -5.72 2.29 26.90
CA LEU A 354 -5.89 1.76 28.23
C LEU A 354 -4.64 1.03 28.72
N ASP A 355 -3.99 0.30 27.81
CA ASP A 355 -2.86 -0.55 28.18
C ASP A 355 -1.95 -0.85 26.98
N VAL A 356 -0.66 -1.01 27.27
CA VAL A 356 0.39 -1.40 26.32
C VAL A 356 1.46 -2.20 27.08
N ALA A 357 1.63 -3.46 26.70
CA ALA A 357 2.64 -4.33 27.28
C ALA A 357 3.45 -5.05 26.21
N VAL A 358 4.76 -5.20 26.45
CA VAL A 358 5.67 -6.02 25.64
C VAL A 358 6.62 -6.76 26.56
N ALA A 359 6.76 -8.06 26.33
CA ALA A 359 7.65 -8.96 27.06
C ALA A 359 9.06 -8.37 27.20
N PRO A 360 9.65 -8.34 28.40
CA PRO A 360 10.94 -7.69 28.66
C PRO A 360 12.06 -8.02 27.67
N GLU A 361 12.16 -9.29 27.28
CA GLU A 361 13.11 -9.87 26.33
C GLU A 361 12.93 -9.37 24.89
N HIS A 362 11.73 -8.93 24.52
CA HIS A 362 11.37 -8.45 23.19
C HIS A 362 11.22 -6.92 23.12
N ARG A 363 11.57 -6.21 24.19
CA ARG A 363 11.53 -4.74 24.19
C ARG A 363 12.60 -4.19 23.25
N ARG A 364 12.31 -3.02 22.67
CA ARG A 364 13.16 -2.32 21.67
C ARG A 364 13.21 -2.97 20.28
N GLU A 365 12.38 -3.97 20.01
CA GLU A 365 12.19 -4.56 18.67
C GLU A 365 11.06 -3.88 17.86
N GLY A 366 10.50 -2.78 18.37
CA GLY A 366 9.43 -2.02 17.71
C GLY A 366 8.01 -2.58 17.87
N ILE A 367 7.81 -3.62 18.68
CA ILE A 367 6.50 -4.30 18.82
C ILE A 367 5.39 -3.38 19.36
N ALA A 368 5.65 -2.64 20.44
CA ALA A 368 4.67 -1.70 21.02
C ALA A 368 4.22 -0.63 20.00
N ARG A 369 5.16 -0.17 19.16
CA ARG A 369 4.89 0.79 18.08
C ARG A 369 3.90 0.20 17.08
N LYS A 370 4.12 -1.04 16.64
CA LYS A 370 3.21 -1.72 15.71
C LYS A 370 1.83 -1.90 16.33
N LEU A 371 1.75 -2.40 17.56
CA LEU A 371 0.48 -2.58 18.27
C LEU A 371 -0.32 -1.27 18.37
N LEU A 372 0.33 -0.17 18.74
CA LEU A 372 -0.30 1.16 18.81
C LEU A 372 -0.71 1.70 17.43
N ALA A 373 0.04 1.39 16.37
CA ALA A 373 -0.36 1.73 15.00
C ALA A 373 -1.68 1.06 14.61
N HIS A 374 -1.87 -0.20 15.02
CA HIS A 374 -3.11 -0.94 14.80
C HIS A 374 -4.29 -0.36 15.60
N VAL A 375 -4.09 -0.05 16.88
CA VAL A 375 -5.12 0.60 17.72
C VAL A 375 -5.48 1.99 17.16
N SER A 376 -4.49 2.78 16.76
CA SER A 376 -4.67 4.07 16.09
C SER A 376 -5.50 3.94 14.81
N TYR A 377 -5.22 2.93 14.00
CA TYR A 377 -5.96 2.69 12.77
C TYR A 377 -7.43 2.39 13.05
N ASP A 378 -7.71 1.46 13.95
CA ASP A 378 -9.08 1.10 14.33
C ASP A 378 -9.83 2.32 14.91
N ALA A 379 -9.15 3.13 15.72
CA ALA A 379 -9.72 4.37 16.24
C ALA A 379 -10.13 5.34 15.13
N GLN A 380 -9.30 5.51 14.09
CA GLN A 380 -9.66 6.31 12.91
C GLN A 380 -10.87 5.73 12.18
N MET A 381 -10.95 4.40 12.07
CA MET A 381 -12.11 3.71 11.47
C MET A 381 -13.40 3.93 12.27
N LEU A 382 -13.27 4.07 13.59
CA LEU A 382 -14.35 4.38 14.52
C LEU A 382 -14.70 5.88 14.57
N GLY A 383 -14.00 6.72 13.80
CA GLY A 383 -14.27 8.16 13.68
C GLY A 383 -13.51 9.03 14.68
N CYS A 384 -12.51 8.47 15.37
CA CYS A 384 -11.64 9.23 16.26
C CYS A 384 -10.72 10.17 15.48
N THR A 385 -10.44 11.33 16.09
CA THR A 385 -9.55 12.36 15.56
C THR A 385 -8.31 12.56 16.42
N SER A 386 -8.32 12.01 17.64
CA SER A 386 -7.23 12.09 18.59
C SER A 386 -7.09 10.77 19.35
N ALA A 387 -5.95 10.62 20.01
CA ALA A 387 -5.70 9.56 20.97
C ALA A 387 -5.18 10.19 22.26
N SER A 388 -5.56 9.62 23.39
CA SER A 388 -5.05 10.00 24.70
C SER A 388 -4.55 8.78 25.48
N LEU A 389 -3.66 9.01 26.44
CA LEU A 389 -3.18 7.98 27.35
C LEU A 389 -2.70 8.57 28.67
N GLU A 390 -2.66 7.74 29.69
CA GLU A 390 -1.93 7.98 30.93
C GLU A 390 -0.65 7.14 30.98
N VAL A 391 0.46 7.77 31.36
CA VAL A 391 1.74 7.08 31.56
C VAL A 391 2.38 7.51 32.86
N GLU A 392 2.99 6.57 33.59
CA GLU A 392 3.71 6.88 34.82
C GLU A 392 4.84 7.88 34.55
N ALA A 393 4.92 8.96 35.34
CA ALA A 393 5.88 10.04 35.12
C ALA A 393 7.35 9.59 35.21
N GLY A 394 7.63 8.45 35.85
CA GLY A 394 8.96 7.83 35.91
C GLY A 394 9.32 6.93 34.73
N ASN A 395 8.36 6.59 33.85
CA ASN A 395 8.56 5.63 32.76
C ASN A 395 9.15 6.31 31.50
N ALA A 396 10.42 6.72 31.59
CA ALA A 396 11.11 7.43 30.51
C ALA A 396 11.12 6.66 29.18
N SER A 397 11.13 5.32 29.20
CA SER A 397 11.08 4.50 27.99
C SER A 397 9.73 4.58 27.26
N ALA A 398 8.61 4.51 27.99
CA ALA A 398 7.29 4.61 27.41
C ALA A 398 7.01 6.04 26.93
N ILE A 399 7.39 7.05 27.72
CA ILE A 399 7.27 8.47 27.34
C ILE A 399 8.00 8.73 26.03
N ALA A 400 9.25 8.29 25.88
CA ALA A 400 10.00 8.46 24.63
C ALA A 400 9.34 7.75 23.43
N LEU A 401 8.72 6.57 23.64
CA LEU A 401 7.94 5.91 22.60
C LEU A 401 6.72 6.76 22.21
N TYR A 402 5.94 7.24 23.17
CA TYR A 402 4.75 8.04 22.93
C TYR A 402 5.07 9.39 22.27
N GLU A 403 6.12 10.08 22.71
CA GLU A 403 6.60 11.30 22.05
C GLU A 403 6.99 11.03 20.59
N SER A 404 7.68 9.91 20.32
CA SER A 404 8.00 9.51 18.94
C SER A 404 6.76 9.19 18.09
N LEU A 405 5.63 8.90 18.74
CA LEU A 405 4.32 8.66 18.12
C LEU A 405 3.48 9.94 17.96
N GLY A 406 4.02 11.10 18.35
CA GLY A 406 3.33 12.39 18.25
C GLY A 406 2.47 12.73 19.47
N PHE A 407 2.58 11.98 20.57
CA PHE A 407 1.94 12.35 21.83
C PHE A 407 2.71 13.49 22.51
N VAL A 408 1.98 14.43 23.09
CA VAL A 408 2.51 15.53 23.90
C VAL A 408 1.87 15.53 25.28
N GLU A 409 2.59 15.96 26.33
CA GLU A 409 2.02 16.14 27.67
C GLU A 409 0.94 17.23 27.62
N VAL A 410 -0.31 16.85 27.91
CA VAL A 410 -1.45 17.78 27.99
C VAL A 410 -1.93 18.00 29.43
N GLY A 411 -1.44 17.20 30.37
CA GLY A 411 -1.76 17.34 31.78
C GLY A 411 -1.04 16.36 32.69
N ARG A 412 -1.30 16.43 33.99
CA ARG A 412 -0.72 15.55 35.01
C ARG A 412 -1.74 15.22 36.09
N ARG A 413 -1.90 13.92 36.41
CA ARG A 413 -2.73 13.42 37.50
C ARG A 413 -1.86 13.02 38.68
N ARG A 414 -2.07 13.69 39.83
CA ARG A 414 -1.28 13.44 41.03
C ARG A 414 -1.66 12.14 41.72
N GLY A 415 -0.66 11.32 42.06
CA GLY A 415 -0.85 10.07 42.80
C GLY A 415 -1.73 9.03 42.09
N TYR A 416 -1.80 9.06 40.76
CA TYR A 416 -2.68 8.20 39.96
C TYR A 416 -2.27 6.72 40.02
N TYR A 417 -0.97 6.42 39.95
CA TYR A 417 -0.43 5.05 40.06
C TYR A 417 -0.05 4.67 41.50
N GLY A 418 -0.61 5.35 42.49
CA GLY A 418 -0.32 5.12 43.91
C GLY A 418 0.33 6.32 44.60
N ALA A 419 0.61 6.17 45.89
CA ALA A 419 1.06 7.25 46.75
C ALA A 419 2.40 7.84 46.28
N GLY A 420 2.37 9.06 45.74
CA GLY A 420 3.56 9.78 45.26
C GLY A 420 3.97 9.47 43.82
N VAL A 421 3.18 8.68 43.08
CA VAL A 421 3.44 8.31 41.69
C VAL A 421 2.42 8.98 40.77
N ASP A 422 2.85 10.05 40.11
CA ASP A 422 2.02 10.84 39.19
C ASP A 422 1.90 10.16 37.82
N ALA A 423 0.78 10.39 37.13
CA ALA A 423 0.62 10.06 35.72
C ALA A 423 0.69 11.33 34.86
N LEU A 424 1.46 11.27 33.77
CA LEU A 424 1.35 12.24 32.69
C LEU A 424 0.16 11.85 31.83
N VAL A 425 -0.71 12.82 31.55
CA VAL A 425 -1.76 12.67 30.55
C VAL A 425 -1.18 13.18 29.25
N MET A 426 -1.10 12.30 28.25
CA MET A 426 -0.56 12.64 26.94
C MET A 426 -1.66 12.55 25.88
N GLY A 427 -1.61 13.44 24.89
CA GLY A 427 -2.55 13.46 23.78
C GLY A 427 -1.84 13.60 22.44
N ALA A 428 -2.41 12.99 21.39
CA ALA A 428 -1.94 13.05 20.01
C ALA A 428 -3.11 13.27 19.05
N SER A 429 -2.85 13.93 17.92
CA SER A 429 -3.80 13.90 16.78
C SER A 429 -3.60 12.60 16.01
N LEU A 430 -4.70 12.01 15.52
CA LEU A 430 -4.63 10.83 14.65
C LEU A 430 -4.48 11.24 13.17
N PRO A 431 -3.71 10.49 12.36
CA PRO A 431 -2.97 9.26 12.71
C PRO A 431 -1.73 9.56 13.56
N LEU A 432 -1.35 8.59 14.41
CA LEU A 432 -0.08 8.68 15.15
C LEU A 432 1.12 8.75 14.19
N VAL A 433 2.18 9.45 14.61
CA VAL A 433 3.43 9.57 13.86
C VAL A 433 4.16 8.24 13.93
N LEU A 434 4.39 7.55 12.81
CA LEU A 434 5.13 6.28 12.81
C LEU A 434 6.55 6.52 12.28
N PRO A 435 7.59 6.58 13.14
CA PRO A 435 8.96 6.74 12.68
C PRO A 435 9.53 5.46 12.08
N VAL A 436 10.40 5.62 11.08
CA VAL A 436 11.10 4.53 10.37
C VAL A 436 12.08 3.84 11.31
N ASP A 437 11.87 2.56 11.57
CA ASP A 437 12.80 1.74 12.34
C ASP A 437 13.57 0.80 11.40
N ALA A 438 14.89 0.99 11.32
CA ALA A 438 15.79 0.18 10.51
C ALA A 438 15.91 -1.28 11.00
N ALA A 439 15.41 -1.60 12.19
CA ALA A 439 15.38 -2.96 12.73
C ALA A 439 14.05 -3.70 12.48
N SER A 440 13.04 -3.05 11.88
CA SER A 440 11.74 -3.68 11.64
C SER A 440 11.64 -4.26 10.22
N PRO A 441 11.25 -5.54 10.03
CA PRO A 441 11.14 -6.17 8.70
C PRO A 441 9.98 -5.65 7.83
N GLU A 442 9.43 -4.47 8.12
CA GLU A 442 8.49 -3.78 7.25
C GLU A 442 8.81 -2.28 7.24
N PRO A 443 9.10 -1.68 6.06
CA PRO A 443 9.05 -0.25 5.86
C PRO A 443 7.60 0.22 6.08
N THR A 444 7.30 0.59 7.32
CA THR A 444 6.12 1.40 7.65
C THR A 444 6.40 2.85 7.23
N ALA A 445 5.35 3.55 6.79
CA ALA A 445 5.38 4.87 6.15
C ALA A 445 6.54 5.77 6.61
N ALA A 446 7.27 6.36 5.66
CA ALA A 446 8.46 7.14 5.99
C ALA A 446 8.13 8.25 7.01
N SER A 447 8.88 8.26 8.12
CA SER A 447 9.00 9.44 8.98
C SER A 447 9.29 10.64 8.10
N VAL A 448 8.62 11.77 8.35
CA VAL A 448 8.89 13.02 7.63
C VAL A 448 10.39 13.33 7.69
N ARG A 449 11.03 13.45 6.52
CA ARG A 449 12.44 13.84 6.38
C ARG A 449 12.54 15.26 5.87
N GLU A 450 13.72 15.84 6.05
CA GLU A 450 14.09 17.04 5.32
C GLU A 450 14.32 16.68 3.86
N TRP A 451 13.63 17.38 2.95
CA TRP A 451 13.69 17.18 1.51
C TRP A 451 13.80 18.55 0.81
N PRO A 452 14.66 18.71 -0.21
CA PRO A 452 15.40 17.70 -0.98
C PRO A 452 16.59 17.07 -0.26
N LEU A 453 17.00 15.88 -0.71
CA LEU A 453 18.18 15.21 -0.18
C LEU A 453 19.47 15.91 -0.65
N PRO A 454 20.54 15.93 0.16
CA PRO A 454 21.84 16.43 -0.27
C PRO A 454 22.32 15.69 -1.52
N ALA A 455 22.90 16.43 -2.47
CA ALA A 455 23.53 15.81 -3.64
C ALA A 455 24.67 14.88 -3.19
N PRO A 456 24.82 13.70 -3.82
CA PRO A 456 25.88 12.78 -3.45
C PRO A 456 27.25 13.38 -3.75
N GLU A 457 28.20 13.15 -2.84
CA GLU A 457 29.61 13.40 -3.09
C GLU A 457 30.24 12.13 -3.69
N ARG A 458 30.84 12.26 -4.87
CA ARG A 458 31.52 11.16 -5.57
C ARG A 458 32.93 11.57 -5.94
N THR A 459 33.88 10.69 -5.71
CA THR A 459 35.20 10.78 -6.35
C THR A 459 35.10 10.40 -7.84
N ASP A 460 36.06 10.84 -8.65
CA ASP A 460 36.10 10.51 -10.09
C ASP A 460 36.09 8.98 -10.32
N ASP A 461 36.79 8.23 -9.46
CA ASP A 461 36.84 6.77 -9.51
C ASP A 461 35.48 6.12 -9.17
N GLU A 462 34.77 6.63 -8.16
CA GLU A 462 33.42 6.16 -7.80
C GLU A 462 32.41 6.46 -8.92
N ALA A 463 32.47 7.66 -9.51
CA ALA A 463 31.60 8.03 -10.62
C ALA A 463 31.84 7.16 -11.86
N ALA A 464 33.11 6.88 -12.20
CA ALA A 464 33.47 5.98 -13.29
C ALA A 464 33.05 4.53 -13.03
N GLU A 465 33.16 4.06 -11.78
CA GLU A 465 32.71 2.73 -11.36
C GLU A 465 31.18 2.59 -11.49
N LEU A 466 30.41 3.59 -11.02
CA LEU A 466 28.96 3.62 -11.13
C LEU A 466 28.50 3.60 -12.60
N ALA A 467 29.12 4.44 -13.43
CA ALA A 467 28.84 4.46 -14.86
C ALA A 467 29.12 3.10 -15.53
N ARG A 468 30.20 2.41 -15.14
CA ARG A 468 30.53 1.07 -15.64
C ARG A 468 29.52 0.01 -15.18
N ARG A 469 28.98 0.13 -13.97
CA ARG A 469 28.04 -0.84 -13.39
C ARG A 469 26.65 -0.76 -13.98
N GLN A 470 26.24 0.39 -14.51
CA GLN A 470 24.92 0.61 -15.13
C GLN A 470 23.77 0.08 -14.28
N LEU A 471 23.50 0.75 -13.16
CA LEU A 471 22.53 0.29 -12.16
C LEU A 471 21.09 0.37 -12.67
N VAL A 472 20.33 -0.72 -12.55
CA VAL A 472 18.92 -0.78 -12.88
C VAL A 472 18.12 -0.91 -11.58
N LEU A 473 17.26 0.08 -11.31
CA LEU A 473 16.28 0.03 -10.22
C LEU A 473 15.01 -0.63 -10.75
N ALA A 474 14.37 -1.51 -9.98
CA ALA A 474 13.11 -2.14 -10.36
C ALA A 474 12.07 -2.07 -9.24
N ILE A 475 10.81 -1.86 -9.60
CA ILE A 475 9.67 -1.71 -8.68
C ILE A 475 8.64 -2.82 -8.93
N GLU A 476 8.20 -3.47 -7.85
CA GLU A 476 7.10 -4.45 -7.85
C GLU A 476 5.98 -3.96 -6.92
N SER A 477 4.74 -3.94 -7.43
CA SER A 477 3.54 -3.52 -6.73
C SER A 477 2.27 -4.14 -7.33
N SER A 478 2.34 -5.40 -7.78
CA SER A 478 1.23 -6.07 -8.47
C SER A 478 0.10 -6.50 -7.54
N CYS A 479 0.38 -6.78 -6.26
CA CYS A 479 -0.58 -7.32 -5.30
C CYS A 479 -0.52 -6.63 -3.93
N ASP A 480 0.14 -7.24 -2.93
CA ASP A 480 0.19 -6.77 -1.55
C ASP A 480 1.62 -6.56 -1.00
N GLU A 481 2.64 -6.84 -1.81
CA GLU A 481 4.01 -6.41 -1.58
C GLU A 481 4.34 -5.13 -2.36
N THR A 482 4.90 -4.13 -1.68
CA THR A 482 5.66 -3.07 -2.36
C THR A 482 7.12 -3.46 -2.26
N ALA A 483 7.81 -3.64 -3.37
CA ALA A 483 9.22 -4.03 -3.35
C ALA A 483 10.04 -3.18 -4.32
N VAL A 484 11.31 -2.96 -3.96
CA VAL A 484 12.29 -2.28 -4.81
C VAL A 484 13.63 -3.01 -4.74
N ALA A 485 14.25 -3.23 -5.90
CA ALA A 485 15.55 -3.85 -5.99
C ALA A 485 16.46 -3.07 -6.94
N ILE A 486 17.77 -3.15 -6.71
CA ILE A 486 18.78 -2.55 -7.58
C ILE A 486 19.78 -3.63 -7.99
N ILE A 487 19.98 -3.76 -9.30
CA ILE A 487 20.89 -4.74 -9.91
C ILE A 487 21.89 -4.05 -10.84
N ASP A 488 23.12 -4.54 -10.91
CA ASP A 488 24.12 -4.05 -11.88
C ASP A 488 24.12 -4.84 -13.20
N ALA A 489 24.78 -4.31 -14.23
CA ALA A 489 24.90 -4.95 -15.53
C ALA A 489 25.58 -6.33 -15.50
N ALA A 490 26.38 -6.64 -14.46
CA ALA A 490 26.97 -7.96 -14.27
C ALA A 490 26.00 -8.97 -13.64
N GLY A 491 24.84 -8.53 -13.15
CA GLY A 491 23.82 -9.35 -12.52
C GLY A 491 23.94 -9.43 -11.00
N ASN A 492 24.76 -8.59 -10.38
CA ASN A 492 24.86 -8.52 -8.92
C ASN A 492 23.69 -7.72 -8.36
N LEU A 493 22.95 -8.33 -7.44
CA LEU A 493 21.88 -7.67 -6.70
C LEU A 493 22.50 -6.85 -5.56
N LEU A 494 22.31 -5.53 -5.58
CA LEU A 494 22.91 -4.58 -4.63
C LEU A 494 21.95 -4.16 -3.52
N ALA A 495 20.65 -4.24 -3.79
CA ALA A 495 19.58 -3.95 -2.85
C ALA A 495 18.35 -4.78 -3.17
N ASN A 496 17.58 -5.17 -2.14
CA ASN A 496 16.30 -5.84 -2.29
C ASN A 496 15.41 -5.59 -1.08
N GLN A 497 14.59 -4.55 -1.18
CA GLN A 497 13.68 -4.10 -0.14
C GLN A 497 12.27 -4.61 -0.43
N VAL A 498 11.57 -5.08 0.61
CA VAL A 498 10.18 -5.54 0.53
C VAL A 498 9.39 -4.99 1.72
N SER A 499 8.25 -4.36 1.44
CA SER A 499 7.23 -3.98 2.42
C SER A 499 5.99 -4.81 2.15
N THR A 500 5.71 -5.77 3.03
CA THR A 500 4.56 -6.67 2.91
C THR A 500 3.35 -6.08 3.65
N GLN A 501 2.15 -6.36 3.14
CA GLN A 501 0.89 -5.95 3.75
C GLN A 501 0.12 -7.15 4.35
N ILE A 502 0.75 -8.33 4.43
CA ILE A 502 0.08 -9.57 4.83
C ILE A 502 -0.60 -9.44 6.20
N ASP A 503 0.11 -8.91 7.20
CA ASP A 503 -0.42 -8.73 8.56
C ASP A 503 -1.64 -7.80 8.56
N PHE A 504 -1.62 -6.79 7.69
CA PHE A 504 -2.73 -5.88 7.53
C PHE A 504 -3.96 -6.58 6.91
N HIS A 505 -3.75 -7.39 5.86
CA HIS A 505 -4.83 -8.10 5.15
C HIS A 505 -5.35 -9.35 5.85
N ALA A 506 -4.57 -9.93 6.77
CA ALA A 506 -4.95 -11.11 7.56
C ALA A 506 -6.29 -10.91 8.28
N ARG A 507 -6.58 -9.67 8.74
CA ARG A 507 -7.86 -9.32 9.40
C ARG A 507 -9.08 -9.50 8.50
N PHE A 508 -8.91 -9.37 7.18
CA PHE A 508 -9.98 -9.55 6.18
C PHE A 508 -10.03 -10.99 5.62
N GLY A 509 -9.07 -11.84 6.01
CA GLY A 509 -8.95 -13.21 5.50
C GLY A 509 -8.58 -13.28 4.02
N GLY A 510 -7.85 -12.28 3.51
CA GLY A 510 -7.36 -12.17 2.13
C GLY A 510 -7.08 -10.72 1.73
N VAL A 511 -6.38 -10.52 0.61
CA VAL A 511 -6.00 -9.20 0.10
C VAL A 511 -7.24 -8.38 -0.27
N VAL A 512 -7.35 -7.16 0.28
CA VAL A 512 -8.37 -6.17 -0.10
C VAL A 512 -7.76 -5.20 -1.13
N PRO A 513 -8.18 -5.25 -2.41
CA PRO A 513 -7.48 -4.51 -3.48
C PRO A 513 -7.40 -3.00 -3.26
N GLU A 514 -8.49 -2.42 -2.74
CA GLU A 514 -8.58 -0.99 -2.47
C GLU A 514 -7.58 -0.56 -1.40
N ILE A 515 -7.43 -1.33 -0.32
CA ILE A 515 -6.49 -1.00 0.74
C ILE A 515 -5.05 -1.27 0.30
N ALA A 516 -4.83 -2.34 -0.46
CA ALA A 516 -3.50 -2.66 -0.98
C ALA A 516 -2.92 -1.50 -1.81
N SER A 517 -3.76 -0.94 -2.68
CA SER A 517 -3.45 0.26 -3.46
C SER A 517 -3.06 1.46 -2.58
N ARG A 518 -3.72 1.68 -1.44
CA ARG A 518 -3.40 2.79 -0.51
C ARG A 518 -2.04 2.60 0.12
N LYS A 519 -1.75 1.38 0.57
CA LYS A 519 -0.49 1.03 1.22
C LYS A 519 0.70 1.19 0.29
N HIS A 520 0.59 0.84 -0.99
CA HIS A 520 1.65 1.13 -1.96
C HIS A 520 1.97 2.63 -2.04
N VAL A 521 0.95 3.50 -2.09
CA VAL A 521 1.17 4.97 -2.15
C VAL A 521 1.87 5.49 -0.89
N GLU A 522 1.55 4.93 0.27
CA GLU A 522 2.14 5.31 1.56
C GLU A 522 3.63 4.96 1.65
N VAL A 523 4.05 3.80 1.12
CA VAL A 523 5.40 3.27 1.35
C VAL A 523 6.36 3.42 0.18
N ILE A 524 5.89 3.63 -1.05
CA ILE A 524 6.72 3.57 -2.27
C ILE A 524 7.94 4.50 -2.25
N VAL A 525 7.82 5.70 -1.67
CA VAL A 525 8.96 6.64 -1.57
C VAL A 525 9.99 6.10 -0.57
N GLY A 526 9.56 5.68 0.61
CA GLY A 526 10.45 5.19 1.66
C GLY A 526 11.22 3.94 1.24
N ILE A 527 10.58 3.04 0.51
CA ILE A 527 11.23 1.80 0.04
C ILE A 527 12.21 2.04 -1.11
N VAL A 528 11.91 2.99 -2.02
CA VAL A 528 12.86 3.41 -3.07
C VAL A 528 14.11 4.02 -2.45
N ASP A 529 13.94 4.93 -1.49
CA ASP A 529 15.07 5.58 -0.82
C ASP A 529 15.90 4.59 -0.01
N ALA A 530 15.25 3.64 0.68
CA ALA A 530 15.93 2.55 1.37
C ALA A 530 16.77 1.70 0.41
N ALA A 531 16.25 1.36 -0.78
CA ALA A 531 16.98 0.59 -1.77
C ALA A 531 18.17 1.38 -2.37
N LEU A 532 18.01 2.68 -2.64
CA LEU A 532 19.10 3.55 -3.10
C LEU A 532 20.21 3.69 -2.05
N GLY A 533 19.84 3.76 -0.77
CA GLY A 533 20.78 3.76 0.36
C GLY A 533 21.51 2.43 0.51
N GLU A 534 20.78 1.30 0.51
CA GLU A 534 21.35 -0.05 0.60
C GLU A 534 22.33 -0.32 -0.55
N ALA A 535 21.99 0.06 -1.78
CA ALA A 535 22.87 -0.13 -2.93
C ALA A 535 24.18 0.68 -2.81
N ALA A 536 24.12 1.90 -2.29
CA ALA A 536 25.31 2.71 -2.04
C ALA A 536 26.22 2.06 -0.99
N VAL A 537 25.64 1.53 0.10
CA VAL A 537 26.37 0.79 1.14
C VAL A 537 27.00 -0.48 0.57
N SER A 538 26.25 -1.25 -0.23
CA SER A 538 26.74 -2.46 -0.90
C SER A 538 27.93 -2.20 -1.82
N LEU A 539 28.00 -1.01 -2.42
CA LEU A 539 29.12 -0.57 -3.26
C LEU A 539 30.26 0.08 -2.45
N GLY A 540 30.11 0.27 -1.14
CA GLY A 540 31.10 0.90 -0.27
C GLY A 540 31.23 2.42 -0.46
N LEU A 541 30.21 3.07 -1.03
CA LEU A 541 30.19 4.51 -1.26
C LEU A 541 30.01 5.28 0.05
N LYS A 542 30.75 6.38 0.22
CA LYS A 542 30.72 7.17 1.47
C LYS A 542 29.98 8.50 1.36
N GLY A 543 29.83 9.04 0.15
CA GLY A 543 29.21 10.36 -0.05
C GLY A 543 27.69 10.33 -0.24
N GLY A 544 26.98 9.41 0.41
CA GLY A 544 25.51 9.33 0.39
C GLY A 544 24.92 8.30 -0.57
N ALA A 545 23.59 8.15 -0.52
CA ALA A 545 22.80 7.20 -1.32
C ALA A 545 22.98 7.41 -2.83
N ILE A 546 22.64 6.40 -3.64
CA ILE A 546 22.61 6.52 -5.10
C ILE A 546 21.58 7.59 -5.49
N ALA A 547 21.99 8.60 -6.25
CA ALA A 547 21.05 9.59 -6.77
C ALA A 547 20.31 9.05 -8.00
N PRO A 548 19.06 9.49 -8.25
CA PRO A 548 18.28 9.05 -9.41
C PRO A 548 19.01 9.19 -10.75
N PHE A 549 19.77 10.28 -10.94
CA PHE A 549 20.54 10.51 -12.17
C PHE A 549 21.74 9.56 -12.33
N GLU A 550 22.18 8.86 -11.27
CA GLU A 550 23.26 7.86 -11.32
C GLU A 550 22.77 6.48 -11.78
N LEU A 551 21.46 6.27 -11.86
CA LEU A 551 20.87 5.05 -12.42
C LEU A 551 21.05 5.00 -13.94
N ALA A 552 20.97 3.79 -14.49
CA ALA A 552 20.97 3.53 -15.93
C ALA A 552 19.57 3.32 -16.49
N ALA A 553 18.65 2.74 -15.70
CA ALA A 553 17.26 2.51 -16.09
C ALA A 553 16.35 2.30 -14.87
N VAL A 554 15.04 2.42 -15.10
CA VAL A 554 13.99 2.20 -14.11
C VAL A 554 13.01 1.15 -14.63
N GLY A 555 13.01 -0.02 -14.02
CA GLY A 555 12.10 -1.12 -14.25
C GLY A 555 10.84 -1.05 -13.39
N VAL A 556 9.72 -1.53 -13.90
CA VAL A 556 8.47 -1.65 -13.14
C VAL A 556 7.61 -2.79 -13.65
N THR A 557 6.93 -3.47 -12.74
CA THR A 557 5.89 -4.43 -13.08
C THR A 557 4.70 -3.73 -13.73
N GLN A 558 4.43 -4.05 -14.99
CA GLN A 558 3.27 -3.55 -15.74
C GLN A 558 2.02 -4.38 -15.47
N GLY A 559 2.20 -5.68 -15.24
CA GLY A 559 1.14 -6.64 -14.98
C GLY A 559 1.58 -8.08 -15.25
N PRO A 560 0.70 -9.08 -15.06
CA PRO A 560 -0.67 -8.97 -14.53
C PRO A 560 -0.69 -8.66 -13.02
N GLY A 561 -1.87 -8.35 -12.49
CA GLY A 561 -2.03 -8.00 -11.07
C GLY A 561 -3.28 -7.18 -10.78
N LEU A 562 -3.40 -6.72 -9.52
CA LEU A 562 -4.49 -5.85 -9.10
C LEU A 562 -4.31 -4.47 -9.74
N VAL A 563 -5.24 -4.06 -10.60
CA VAL A 563 -5.14 -2.78 -11.35
C VAL A 563 -4.87 -1.57 -10.45
N GLY A 564 -5.49 -1.50 -9.28
CA GLY A 564 -5.28 -0.40 -8.34
C GLY A 564 -3.87 -0.35 -7.75
N ALA A 565 -3.24 -1.52 -7.56
CA ALA A 565 -1.88 -1.67 -7.07
C ALA A 565 -0.85 -1.40 -8.18
N LEU A 566 -1.05 -2.02 -9.35
CA LEU A 566 -0.18 -1.84 -10.52
C LEU A 566 -0.06 -0.37 -10.94
N VAL A 567 -1.18 0.35 -10.97
CA VAL A 567 -1.20 1.77 -11.35
C VAL A 567 -0.30 2.61 -10.45
N VAL A 568 -0.16 2.27 -9.16
CA VAL A 568 0.70 3.02 -8.23
C VAL A 568 2.17 2.89 -8.63
N GLY A 569 2.64 1.66 -8.85
CA GLY A 569 4.01 1.40 -9.29
C GLY A 569 4.30 1.99 -10.66
N VAL A 570 3.43 1.76 -11.65
CA VAL A 570 3.60 2.28 -13.02
C VAL A 570 3.62 3.81 -13.03
N ALA A 571 2.68 4.47 -12.34
CA ALA A 571 2.63 5.93 -12.28
C ALA A 571 3.89 6.52 -11.62
N PHE A 572 4.33 5.94 -10.50
CA PHE A 572 5.55 6.37 -9.81
C PHE A 572 6.79 6.17 -10.69
N ALA A 573 6.97 4.98 -11.29
CA ALA A 573 8.11 4.66 -12.13
C ALA A 573 8.21 5.59 -13.35
N LYS A 574 7.07 5.93 -13.98
CA LYS A 574 7.03 6.86 -15.10
C LYS A 574 7.48 8.26 -14.69
N GLY A 575 6.95 8.79 -13.58
CA GLY A 575 7.37 10.08 -13.06
C GLY A 575 8.86 10.09 -12.68
N PHE A 576 9.32 9.06 -11.99
CA PHE A 576 10.70 8.92 -11.53
C PHE A 576 11.69 8.81 -12.68
N ALA A 577 11.42 7.95 -13.66
CA ALA A 577 12.25 7.76 -14.84
C ALA A 577 12.30 9.03 -15.71
N PHE A 578 11.16 9.69 -15.92
CA PHE A 578 11.13 10.95 -16.69
C PHE A 578 11.93 12.06 -16.01
N ALA A 579 11.78 12.23 -14.69
CA ALA A 579 12.47 13.28 -13.96
C ALA A 579 13.96 13.01 -13.76
N ALA A 580 14.37 11.74 -13.67
CA ALA A 580 15.77 11.35 -13.61
C ALA A 580 16.45 11.27 -15.00
N ASP A 581 15.72 11.52 -16.10
CA ASP A 581 16.14 11.32 -17.49
C ASP A 581 16.67 9.89 -17.76
N LYS A 582 15.87 8.89 -17.37
CA LYS A 582 16.20 7.46 -17.52
C LYS A 582 15.16 6.71 -18.36
N PRO A 583 15.58 5.69 -19.11
CA PRO A 583 14.65 4.81 -19.80
C PRO A 583 13.78 4.05 -18.79
N LEU A 584 12.49 3.99 -19.09
CA LEU A 584 11.51 3.15 -18.40
C LEU A 584 11.52 1.75 -19.01
N ILE A 585 11.41 0.72 -18.17
CA ILE A 585 11.36 -0.68 -18.62
C ILE A 585 10.16 -1.37 -17.98
N CYS A 586 9.20 -1.76 -18.81
CA CYS A 586 8.02 -2.49 -18.34
C CYS A 586 8.27 -3.99 -18.35
N VAL A 587 7.95 -4.62 -17.22
CA VAL A 587 8.18 -6.03 -16.96
C VAL A 587 6.86 -6.75 -16.75
N ASN A 588 6.74 -7.92 -17.37
CA ASN A 588 5.66 -8.85 -17.07
C ASN A 588 5.98 -9.56 -15.74
N HIS A 589 5.06 -9.52 -14.79
CA HIS A 589 5.20 -10.11 -13.46
C HIS A 589 5.48 -11.62 -13.50
N LEU A 590 4.81 -12.35 -14.42
CA LEU A 590 4.97 -13.79 -14.60
C LEU A 590 6.34 -14.12 -15.20
N GLU A 591 6.82 -13.27 -16.10
CA GLU A 591 8.19 -13.33 -16.64
C GLU A 591 9.20 -13.11 -15.48
N GLY A 592 8.91 -12.19 -14.56
CA GLY A 592 9.66 -12.03 -13.30
C GLY A 592 9.86 -13.35 -12.55
N HIS A 593 8.76 -14.05 -12.22
CA HIS A 593 8.82 -15.35 -11.54
C HIS A 593 9.61 -16.42 -12.30
N LEU A 594 9.56 -16.39 -13.63
CA LEU A 594 10.37 -17.28 -14.48
C LEU A 594 11.86 -16.94 -14.32
N PHE A 595 12.23 -15.67 -14.46
CA PHE A 595 13.61 -15.19 -14.36
C PHE A 595 14.19 -15.25 -12.94
N ALA A 596 13.37 -15.36 -11.89
CA ALA A 596 13.84 -15.61 -10.52
C ALA A 596 14.77 -16.84 -10.44
N ASN A 597 14.59 -17.83 -11.33
CA ASN A 597 15.46 -19.00 -11.42
C ASN A 597 16.92 -18.65 -11.81
N LYS A 598 17.15 -17.56 -12.54
CA LYS A 598 18.51 -17.08 -12.88
C LYS A 598 19.29 -16.59 -11.65
N LEU A 599 18.62 -16.23 -10.56
CA LEU A 599 19.30 -15.86 -9.31
C LEU A 599 20.03 -17.05 -8.67
N THR A 600 19.49 -18.27 -8.81
CA THR A 600 20.14 -19.51 -8.35
C THR A 600 21.00 -20.15 -9.41
N THR A 601 20.60 -20.03 -10.68
CA THR A 601 21.26 -20.70 -11.81
C THR A 601 21.50 -19.68 -12.92
N PRO A 602 22.57 -18.88 -12.81
CA PRO A 602 22.86 -17.83 -13.80
C PRO A 602 23.13 -18.36 -15.22
N ASP A 603 23.54 -19.62 -15.34
CA ASP A 603 23.78 -20.34 -16.61
C ASP A 603 22.51 -20.99 -17.20
N LEU A 604 21.33 -20.80 -16.60
CA LEU A 604 20.06 -21.32 -17.09
C LEU A 604 19.77 -20.74 -18.49
N GLU A 605 19.55 -21.62 -19.47
CA GLU A 605 19.22 -21.25 -20.85
C GLU A 605 18.06 -22.12 -21.40
N PRO A 606 17.16 -21.56 -22.23
CA PRO A 606 16.13 -22.31 -22.94
C PRO A 606 16.72 -23.38 -23.87
N PRO A 607 16.01 -24.49 -24.16
CA PRO A 607 14.62 -24.73 -23.80
C PRO A 607 14.43 -25.45 -22.46
N PHE A 608 13.42 -25.02 -21.69
CA PHE A 608 13.03 -25.67 -20.43
C PHE A 608 11.51 -25.64 -20.20
N ILE A 609 11.03 -26.49 -19.31
CA ILE A 609 9.64 -26.43 -18.83
C ILE A 609 9.61 -25.64 -17.53
N PHE A 610 8.75 -24.64 -17.47
CA PHE A 610 8.51 -23.83 -16.28
C PHE A 610 7.11 -24.12 -15.72
N THR A 611 6.99 -24.27 -14.41
CA THR A 611 5.70 -24.26 -13.71
C THR A 611 5.62 -23.03 -12.83
N LEU A 612 4.61 -22.21 -13.04
CA LEU A 612 4.29 -21.12 -12.12
C LEU A 612 3.16 -21.59 -11.20
N VAL A 613 3.38 -21.48 -9.89
CA VAL A 613 2.38 -21.78 -8.85
C VAL A 613 2.45 -20.70 -7.77
N SER A 614 1.59 -19.70 -7.89
CA SER A 614 1.46 -18.57 -6.97
C SER A 614 0.06 -18.50 -6.35
N GLY A 615 -0.21 -17.43 -5.59
CA GLY A 615 -1.55 -17.11 -5.06
C GLY A 615 -2.60 -17.00 -6.15
N GLY A 616 -2.29 -16.26 -7.23
CA GLY A 616 -3.24 -15.97 -8.32
C GLY A 616 -2.99 -16.73 -9.63
N HIS A 617 -1.88 -17.47 -9.77
CA HIS A 617 -1.54 -18.13 -11.03
C HIS A 617 -1.16 -19.59 -10.83
N THR A 618 -1.61 -20.44 -11.75
CA THR A 618 -1.14 -21.82 -11.89
C THR A 618 -1.06 -22.16 -13.37
N MET A 619 0.16 -22.32 -13.87
CA MET A 619 0.39 -22.57 -15.29
C MET A 619 1.64 -23.41 -15.55
N LEU A 620 1.64 -24.07 -16.70
CA LEU A 620 2.74 -24.84 -17.24
C LEU A 620 3.16 -24.22 -18.57
N VAL A 621 4.42 -23.85 -18.67
CA VAL A 621 4.97 -23.07 -19.78
C VAL A 621 6.16 -23.81 -20.38
N HIS A 622 6.19 -23.90 -21.69
CA HIS A 622 7.37 -24.31 -22.44
C HIS A 622 8.11 -23.05 -22.87
N VAL A 623 9.26 -22.83 -22.25
CA VAL A 623 10.15 -21.71 -22.57
C VAL A 623 11.05 -22.16 -23.71
N ARG A 624 10.73 -21.75 -24.94
CA ARG A 624 11.48 -22.16 -26.14
C ARG A 624 12.72 -21.31 -26.35
N ALA A 625 12.57 -20.00 -26.13
CA ALA A 625 13.63 -19.01 -26.09
C ALA A 625 13.22 -17.89 -25.13
N TRP A 626 14.15 -16.99 -24.77
CA TRP A 626 13.80 -15.77 -24.03
C TRP A 626 12.84 -14.93 -24.88
N GLY A 627 11.66 -14.62 -24.33
CA GLY A 627 10.57 -13.96 -25.06
C GLY A 627 9.72 -14.84 -25.98
N ASP A 628 9.98 -16.16 -26.09
CA ASP A 628 9.10 -17.13 -26.78
C ASP A 628 8.60 -18.17 -25.76
N TYR A 629 7.43 -17.87 -25.21
CA TYR A 629 6.79 -18.65 -24.15
C TYR A 629 5.51 -19.30 -24.67
N GLU A 630 5.43 -20.63 -24.59
CA GLU A 630 4.21 -21.37 -24.90
C GLU A 630 3.52 -21.79 -23.61
N VAL A 631 2.40 -21.15 -23.28
CA VAL A 631 1.53 -21.60 -22.19
C VAL A 631 0.83 -22.89 -22.62
N MET A 632 1.35 -24.03 -22.15
CA MET A 632 0.81 -25.35 -22.46
C MET A 632 -0.51 -25.61 -21.74
N GLY A 633 -0.68 -25.03 -20.55
CA GLY A 633 -1.93 -25.10 -19.80
C GLY A 633 -1.93 -24.23 -18.55
N GLU A 634 -3.11 -23.77 -18.17
CA GLU A 634 -3.38 -22.92 -17.03
C GLU A 634 -4.57 -23.45 -16.21
N THR A 635 -4.78 -22.92 -15.01
CA THR A 635 -5.95 -23.28 -14.20
C THR A 635 -7.24 -22.77 -14.83
N LEU A 636 -8.30 -23.58 -14.75
CA LEU A 636 -9.65 -23.22 -15.19
C LEU A 636 -10.47 -22.56 -14.08
N ASP A 637 -10.01 -22.66 -12.83
CA ASP A 637 -10.71 -22.18 -11.65
C ASP A 637 -9.73 -21.55 -10.64
N ASP A 638 -9.57 -22.14 -9.45
CA ASP A 638 -8.71 -21.62 -8.40
C ASP A 638 -7.24 -21.88 -8.78
N ALA A 639 -6.37 -20.92 -8.50
CA ALA A 639 -4.93 -21.16 -8.48
C ALA A 639 -4.55 -22.01 -7.25
N VAL A 640 -3.36 -22.62 -7.28
CA VAL A 640 -2.88 -23.45 -6.17
C VAL A 640 -2.82 -22.66 -4.87
N GLY A 641 -2.20 -21.47 -4.85
CA GLY A 641 -2.12 -20.68 -3.62
C GLY A 641 -3.50 -20.31 -3.07
N GLU A 642 -4.42 -19.87 -3.95
CA GLU A 642 -5.81 -19.60 -3.56
C GLU A 642 -6.53 -20.84 -2.99
N ALA A 643 -6.29 -22.03 -3.53
CA ALA A 643 -6.86 -23.26 -2.99
C ALA A 643 -6.32 -23.56 -1.57
N PHE A 644 -5.02 -23.33 -1.33
CA PHE A 644 -4.45 -23.42 0.02
C PHE A 644 -5.11 -22.41 0.98
N ASP A 645 -5.25 -21.15 0.57
CA ASP A 645 -5.86 -20.11 1.41
C ASP A 645 -7.33 -20.42 1.73
N LYS A 646 -8.10 -20.91 0.75
CA LYS A 646 -9.50 -21.31 0.96
C LYS A 646 -9.63 -22.52 1.88
N VAL A 647 -8.75 -23.52 1.75
CA VAL A 647 -8.74 -24.69 2.65
C VAL A 647 -8.35 -24.27 4.06
N ALA A 648 -7.33 -23.43 4.22
CA ALA A 648 -6.92 -22.90 5.51
C ALA A 648 -8.07 -22.12 6.18
N LYS A 649 -8.77 -21.27 5.41
CA LYS A 649 -9.95 -20.54 5.88
C LYS A 649 -11.08 -21.48 6.32
N ALA A 650 -11.35 -22.54 5.56
CA ALA A 650 -12.36 -23.54 5.92
C ALA A 650 -12.01 -24.31 7.21
N LEU A 651 -10.72 -24.44 7.52
CA LEU A 651 -10.20 -25.07 8.73
C LEU A 651 -10.01 -24.07 9.90
N GLY A 652 -10.29 -22.78 9.70
CA GLY A 652 -10.09 -21.74 10.71
C GLY A 652 -8.63 -21.34 10.94
N LEU A 653 -7.71 -21.70 10.03
CA LEU A 653 -6.26 -21.53 10.17
C LEU A 653 -5.73 -20.11 9.85
N GLY A 654 -6.62 -19.20 9.47
CA GLY A 654 -6.29 -17.81 9.12
C GLY A 654 -5.71 -17.62 7.71
N TYR A 655 -5.08 -16.47 7.49
CA TYR A 655 -4.43 -16.08 6.24
C TYR A 655 -3.01 -15.56 6.54
N PRO A 656 -1.99 -15.90 5.73
CA PRO A 656 -2.04 -16.75 4.53
C PRO A 656 -1.97 -18.24 4.87
N GLY A 657 -2.74 -19.04 4.13
CA GLY A 657 -2.98 -20.45 4.42
C GLY A 657 -1.87 -21.40 3.96
N GLY A 658 -1.17 -21.05 2.87
CA GLY A 658 -0.08 -21.85 2.30
C GLY A 658 0.95 -22.37 3.33
N PRO A 659 1.63 -21.46 4.06
CA PRO A 659 2.62 -21.85 5.07
C PRO A 659 2.07 -22.68 6.22
N VAL A 660 0.81 -22.42 6.64
CA VAL A 660 0.20 -23.13 7.77
C VAL A 660 -0.12 -24.58 7.40
N ILE A 661 -0.76 -24.78 6.24
CA ILE A 661 -1.03 -26.12 5.71
C ILE A 661 0.27 -26.89 5.51
N SER A 662 1.31 -26.23 4.98
CA SER A 662 2.61 -26.88 4.78
C SER A 662 3.23 -27.38 6.08
N ARG A 663 3.13 -26.61 7.17
CA ARG A 663 3.66 -27.01 8.48
C ARG A 663 2.89 -28.20 9.05
N LEU A 664 1.56 -28.15 8.98
CA LEU A 664 0.70 -29.25 9.40
C LEU A 664 0.98 -30.55 8.65
N ALA A 665 1.27 -30.44 7.35
CA ALA A 665 1.54 -31.59 6.52
C ALA A 665 2.83 -32.34 6.89
N GLU A 666 3.78 -31.72 7.62
CA GLU A 666 5.06 -32.35 8.00
C GLU A 666 4.85 -33.57 8.91
N ASP A 667 3.86 -33.49 9.81
CA ASP A 667 3.52 -34.55 10.77
C ASP A 667 2.38 -35.46 10.30
N GLY A 668 1.89 -35.25 9.07
CA GLY A 668 0.74 -35.95 8.51
C GLY A 668 1.08 -37.14 7.62
N ASN A 669 0.14 -38.07 7.51
CA ASN A 669 0.20 -39.14 6.52
C ASN A 669 -0.47 -38.69 5.20
N PRO A 670 0.29 -38.51 4.09
CA PRO A 670 -0.25 -38.04 2.80
C PRO A 670 -1.18 -39.04 2.09
N LYS A 671 -1.38 -40.23 2.67
CA LYS A 671 -2.28 -41.28 2.16
C LYS A 671 -3.47 -41.54 3.10
N ALA A 672 -3.65 -40.73 4.13
CA ALA A 672 -4.73 -40.93 5.10
C ALA A 672 -6.11 -40.71 4.46
N ILE A 673 -6.22 -39.70 3.59
CA ILE A 673 -7.48 -39.31 2.96
C ILE A 673 -7.33 -39.31 1.44
N ASP A 674 -8.26 -39.98 0.74
CA ASP A 674 -8.22 -40.11 -0.72
C ASP A 674 -8.92 -38.93 -1.40
N PHE A 675 -8.18 -37.83 -1.59
CA PHE A 675 -8.68 -36.67 -2.31
C PHE A 675 -8.56 -36.80 -3.85
N PRO A 676 -9.46 -36.20 -4.63
CA PRO A 676 -9.44 -36.32 -6.09
C PRO A 676 -8.25 -35.61 -6.73
N ARG A 677 -7.67 -36.21 -7.78
CA ARG A 677 -6.66 -35.60 -8.66
C ARG A 677 -7.30 -35.21 -9.99
N ALA A 678 -7.84 -34.00 -10.08
CA ALA A 678 -8.60 -33.52 -11.24
C ALA A 678 -7.73 -33.33 -12.50
N LEU A 679 -8.38 -33.36 -13.67
CA LEU A 679 -7.79 -33.11 -15.01
C LEU A 679 -6.45 -33.82 -15.26
N ASN A 680 -6.32 -35.06 -14.80
CA ASN A 680 -5.08 -35.83 -14.84
C ASN A 680 -4.99 -36.81 -16.04
N SER A 681 -5.68 -36.52 -17.14
CA SER A 681 -5.61 -37.28 -18.39
C SER A 681 -4.34 -36.94 -19.19
N LYS A 682 -3.86 -37.89 -20.01
CA LYS A 682 -2.68 -37.70 -20.85
C LYS A 682 -2.98 -36.70 -21.97
N GLY A 683 -2.13 -35.68 -22.13
CA GLY A 683 -2.27 -34.63 -23.15
C GLY A 683 -3.13 -33.44 -22.73
N ASP A 684 -3.71 -33.44 -21.53
CA ASP A 684 -4.37 -32.27 -20.95
C ASP A 684 -3.44 -31.62 -19.92
N TYR A 685 -3.00 -30.38 -20.19
CA TYR A 685 -2.11 -29.62 -19.32
C TYR A 685 -2.84 -28.58 -18.47
N ARG A 686 -4.18 -28.46 -18.57
CA ARG A 686 -4.98 -27.53 -17.77
C ARG A 686 -5.13 -27.99 -16.33
N PHE A 687 -5.29 -27.06 -15.40
CA PHE A 687 -5.45 -27.36 -13.97
C PHE A 687 -6.88 -27.08 -13.48
N SER A 688 -7.31 -27.76 -12.42
CA SER A 688 -8.58 -27.50 -11.73
C SER A 688 -8.48 -27.98 -10.29
N LEU A 689 -8.81 -27.11 -9.36
CA LEU A 689 -8.73 -27.31 -7.92
C LEU A 689 -10.07 -27.13 -7.21
N SER A 690 -11.09 -26.58 -7.88
CA SER A 690 -12.43 -26.41 -7.32
C SER A 690 -13.03 -27.72 -6.79
N GLY A 691 -12.90 -28.82 -7.55
CA GLY A 691 -13.37 -30.15 -7.14
C GLY A 691 -12.60 -30.71 -5.92
N LEU A 692 -11.31 -30.37 -5.80
CA LEU A 692 -10.49 -30.74 -4.65
C LEU A 692 -10.94 -29.97 -3.40
N LYS A 693 -11.18 -28.66 -3.51
CA LYS A 693 -11.72 -27.83 -2.44
C LYS A 693 -13.04 -28.40 -1.92
N THR A 694 -13.97 -28.70 -2.82
CA THR A 694 -15.27 -29.29 -2.47
C THR A 694 -15.09 -30.62 -1.75
N ALA A 695 -14.18 -31.49 -2.21
CA ALA A 695 -13.91 -32.76 -1.53
C ALA A 695 -13.37 -32.55 -0.09
N VAL A 696 -12.50 -31.57 0.13
CA VAL A 696 -12.01 -31.21 1.47
C VAL A 696 -13.15 -30.71 2.36
N THR A 697 -13.98 -29.78 1.87
CA THR A 697 -15.13 -29.27 2.63
C THR A 697 -16.12 -30.38 2.99
N LEU A 698 -16.48 -31.26 2.04
CA LEU A 698 -17.36 -32.40 2.33
C LEU A 698 -16.76 -33.35 3.37
N TYR A 699 -15.45 -33.60 3.31
CA TYR A 699 -14.78 -34.43 4.30
C TYR A 699 -14.89 -33.82 5.70
N ILE A 700 -14.63 -32.51 5.83
CA ILE A 700 -14.78 -31.77 7.10
C ILE A 700 -16.22 -31.89 7.62
N GLU A 701 -17.21 -31.60 6.78
CA GLU A 701 -18.63 -31.66 7.15
C GLU A 701 -19.05 -33.07 7.61
N GLN A 702 -18.59 -34.12 6.91
CA GLN A 702 -18.93 -35.50 7.24
C GLN A 702 -18.31 -35.95 8.56
N GLU A 703 -17.05 -35.61 8.82
CA GLU A 703 -16.39 -35.93 10.09
C GLU A 703 -17.04 -35.17 11.25
N THR A 704 -17.32 -33.87 11.07
CA THR A 704 -18.02 -33.06 12.09
C THR A 704 -19.43 -33.57 12.36
N ALA A 705 -20.22 -33.87 11.32
CA ALA A 705 -21.57 -34.43 11.49
C ALA A 705 -21.57 -35.79 12.18
N ALA A 706 -20.49 -36.56 12.02
CA ALA A 706 -20.29 -37.83 12.70
C ALA A 706 -19.70 -37.70 14.13
N GLY A 707 -19.46 -36.47 14.61
CA GLY A 707 -18.90 -36.19 15.93
C GLY A 707 -17.44 -36.64 16.09
N ARG A 708 -16.70 -36.82 14.99
CA ARG A 708 -15.29 -37.24 15.01
C ARG A 708 -14.37 -36.03 14.92
N THR A 709 -13.24 -36.10 15.62
CA THR A 709 -12.19 -35.09 15.54
C THR A 709 -11.40 -35.26 14.24
N ILE A 710 -11.20 -34.17 13.52
CA ILE A 710 -10.40 -34.15 12.29
C ILE A 710 -8.93 -34.14 12.66
N HIS A 711 -8.15 -35.11 12.15
CA HIS A 711 -6.70 -35.10 12.27
C HIS A 711 -6.10 -34.12 11.25
N LEU A 712 -5.92 -32.86 11.66
CA LEU A 712 -5.46 -31.76 10.79
C LEU A 712 -4.17 -32.08 10.01
N PRO A 713 -3.13 -32.70 10.63
CA PRO A 713 -1.92 -33.06 9.89
C PRO A 713 -2.18 -34.01 8.72
N ASP A 714 -3.03 -35.02 8.91
CA ASP A 714 -3.36 -36.02 7.87
C ASP A 714 -4.16 -35.40 6.73
N LEU A 715 -5.09 -34.49 7.06
CA LEU A 715 -5.85 -33.72 6.08
C LEU A 715 -4.92 -32.81 5.26
N ALA A 716 -4.07 -32.03 5.93
CA ALA A 716 -3.10 -31.15 5.28
C ALA A 716 -2.16 -31.94 4.35
N ALA A 717 -1.54 -33.02 4.85
CA ALA A 717 -0.64 -33.86 4.07
C ALA A 717 -1.35 -34.52 2.86
N SER A 718 -2.58 -35.01 3.05
CA SER A 718 -3.35 -35.63 1.97
C SER A 718 -3.78 -34.61 0.91
N PHE A 719 -4.14 -33.39 1.33
CA PHE A 719 -4.47 -32.27 0.44
C PHE A 719 -3.26 -31.83 -0.37
N GLU A 720 -2.11 -31.56 0.27
CA GLU A 720 -0.86 -31.21 -0.40
C GLU A 720 -0.45 -32.27 -1.42
N ALA A 721 -0.51 -33.55 -1.04
CA ALA A 721 -0.19 -34.64 -1.94
C ALA A 721 -1.09 -34.66 -3.18
N ALA A 722 -2.39 -34.37 -3.02
CA ALA A 722 -3.33 -34.30 -4.14
C ALA A 722 -2.99 -33.17 -5.12
N VAL A 723 -2.64 -31.99 -4.61
CA VAL A 723 -2.21 -30.85 -5.43
C VAL A 723 -0.89 -31.16 -6.14
N PHE A 724 0.14 -31.55 -5.40
CA PHE A 724 1.50 -31.69 -5.93
C PHE A 724 1.63 -32.85 -6.92
N ASP A 725 0.89 -33.94 -6.74
CA ASP A 725 0.88 -35.05 -7.69
C ASP A 725 0.44 -34.62 -9.09
N VAL A 726 -0.51 -33.69 -9.19
CA VAL A 726 -0.99 -33.15 -10.48
C VAL A 726 0.10 -32.29 -11.13
N GLN A 727 0.75 -31.42 -10.36
CA GLN A 727 1.86 -30.58 -10.84
C GLN A 727 2.99 -31.43 -11.42
N TYR A 728 3.44 -32.44 -10.66
CA TYR A 728 4.52 -33.33 -11.09
C TYR A 728 4.17 -34.12 -12.36
N LYS A 729 2.97 -34.70 -12.43
CA LYS A 729 2.55 -35.50 -13.58
C LYS A 729 2.51 -34.67 -14.86
N LYS A 730 1.97 -33.45 -14.80
CA LYS A 730 1.90 -32.54 -15.95
C LYS A 730 3.29 -32.06 -16.37
N ALA A 731 4.14 -31.63 -15.44
CA ALA A 731 5.53 -31.26 -15.72
C ALA A 731 6.32 -32.41 -16.39
N LYS A 732 6.21 -33.63 -15.85
CA LYS A 732 6.85 -34.82 -16.41
C LYS A 732 6.38 -35.13 -17.84
N ASN A 733 5.09 -34.99 -18.12
CA ASN A 733 4.54 -35.24 -19.45
C ASN A 733 5.02 -34.17 -20.45
N ALA A 734 5.02 -32.90 -20.06
CA ALA A 734 5.52 -31.81 -20.89
C ALA A 734 7.02 -31.95 -21.20
N LEU A 735 7.85 -32.33 -20.22
CA LEU A 735 9.28 -32.60 -20.44
C LEU A 735 9.50 -33.74 -21.45
N ARG A 736 8.64 -34.77 -21.43
CA ARG A 736 8.72 -35.89 -22.38
C ARG A 736 8.28 -35.50 -23.78
N GLU A 737 7.26 -34.65 -23.89
CA GLU A 737 6.69 -34.21 -25.16
C GLU A 737 7.59 -33.21 -25.88
N THR A 738 8.12 -32.23 -25.14
CA THR A 738 9.00 -31.18 -25.68
C THR A 738 10.44 -31.65 -25.85
N GLY A 739 10.87 -32.66 -25.09
CA GLY A 739 12.25 -33.13 -25.07
C GLY A 739 13.20 -32.27 -24.23
N ALA A 740 12.69 -31.23 -23.56
CA ALA A 740 13.46 -30.38 -22.67
C ALA A 740 14.17 -31.19 -21.56
N ARG A 741 15.38 -30.76 -21.20
CA ARG A 741 16.24 -31.41 -20.19
C ARG A 741 16.32 -30.63 -18.88
N GLU A 742 15.72 -29.46 -18.84
CA GLU A 742 15.68 -28.60 -17.67
C GLU A 742 14.22 -28.30 -17.28
N TYR A 743 14.01 -28.18 -15.98
CA TYR A 743 12.74 -27.85 -15.37
C TYR A 743 12.94 -26.75 -14.33
N CYS A 744 12.10 -25.72 -14.40
CA CYS A 744 12.08 -24.62 -13.46
C CYS A 744 10.70 -24.51 -12.80
N ILE A 745 10.67 -23.95 -11.60
CA ILE A 745 9.43 -23.65 -10.89
C ILE A 745 9.50 -22.27 -10.27
N GLY A 746 8.38 -21.56 -10.17
CA GLY A 746 8.29 -20.23 -9.57
C GLY A 746 6.94 -19.98 -8.91
N GLY A 747 6.78 -18.81 -8.29
CA GLY A 747 5.59 -18.43 -7.53
C GLY A 747 5.63 -18.84 -6.06
N GLY A 748 4.81 -18.20 -5.23
CA GLY A 748 4.86 -18.35 -3.77
C GLY A 748 4.68 -19.78 -3.26
N VAL A 749 3.97 -20.65 -3.98
CA VAL A 749 3.81 -22.07 -3.58
C VAL A 749 5.08 -22.88 -3.88
N ALA A 750 5.94 -22.42 -4.79
CA ALA A 750 7.26 -23.02 -5.00
C ALA A 750 8.15 -22.94 -3.75
N ALA A 751 7.79 -22.10 -2.78
CA ALA A 751 8.43 -22.01 -1.47
C ALA A 751 8.14 -23.23 -0.56
N ASN A 752 7.17 -24.07 -0.92
CA ASN A 752 6.77 -25.25 -0.15
C ASN A 752 7.86 -26.36 -0.17
N PRO A 753 8.35 -26.83 0.99
CA PRO A 753 9.44 -27.79 1.06
C PRO A 753 9.09 -29.16 0.46
N HIS A 754 7.85 -29.62 0.61
CA HIS A 754 7.39 -30.89 0.07
C HIS A 754 7.33 -30.87 -1.46
N LEU A 755 6.79 -29.79 -2.04
CA LEU A 755 6.77 -29.60 -3.50
C LEU A 755 8.19 -29.56 -4.08
N ARG A 756 9.08 -28.77 -3.49
CA ARG A 756 10.49 -28.66 -3.89
C ARG A 756 11.18 -30.02 -3.91
N LYS A 757 11.12 -30.72 -2.77
CA LYS A 757 11.74 -32.03 -2.60
C LYS A 757 11.20 -33.04 -3.62
N MET A 758 9.87 -33.07 -3.79
CA MET A 758 9.22 -33.97 -4.73
C MET A 758 9.68 -33.72 -6.18
N MET A 759 9.71 -32.46 -6.62
CA MET A 759 10.12 -32.11 -7.99
C MET A 759 11.58 -32.49 -8.23
N ILE A 760 12.49 -32.09 -7.32
CA ILE A 760 13.92 -32.37 -7.42
C ILE A 760 14.18 -33.88 -7.48
N GLU A 761 13.62 -34.66 -6.56
CA GLU A 761 13.88 -36.11 -6.50
C GLU A 761 13.25 -36.86 -7.68
N LYS A 762 11.98 -36.60 -7.99
CA LYS A 762 11.25 -37.40 -8.98
C LYS A 762 11.65 -37.05 -10.42
N LEU A 763 11.95 -35.78 -10.73
CA LEU A 763 12.44 -35.38 -12.06
C LEU A 763 13.96 -35.62 -12.19
N GLY A 764 14.74 -35.40 -11.14
CA GLY A 764 16.19 -35.67 -11.14
C GLY A 764 16.52 -37.14 -11.44
N ARG A 765 15.72 -38.09 -10.92
CA ARG A 765 15.84 -39.53 -11.27
C ARG A 765 15.66 -39.83 -12.76
N GLN A 766 15.11 -38.90 -13.54
CA GLN A 766 14.92 -39.01 -14.99
C GLN A 766 15.99 -38.25 -15.78
N GLY A 767 17.04 -37.74 -15.11
CA GLY A 767 18.12 -36.98 -15.74
C GLY A 767 17.74 -35.54 -16.11
N ILE A 768 16.68 -34.99 -15.49
CA ILE A 768 16.25 -33.60 -15.67
C ILE A 768 16.95 -32.74 -14.63
N ARG A 769 17.58 -31.63 -15.06
CA ARG A 769 18.09 -30.59 -14.15
C ARG A 769 16.89 -29.81 -13.61
N VAL A 770 16.72 -29.79 -12.30
CA VAL A 770 15.64 -29.05 -11.64
C VAL A 770 16.22 -27.80 -10.98
N THR A 771 15.74 -26.64 -11.40
CA THR A 771 16.08 -25.35 -10.80
C THR A 771 14.88 -24.85 -10.01
N VAL A 772 15.17 -24.33 -8.82
CA VAL A 772 14.19 -23.68 -7.96
C VAL A 772 14.81 -22.39 -7.44
N PRO A 773 14.09 -21.26 -7.45
CA PRO A 773 14.60 -20.00 -6.93
C PRO A 773 14.89 -20.08 -5.42
N PRO A 774 15.70 -19.14 -4.88
CA PRO A 774 15.89 -19.05 -3.44
C PRO A 774 14.55 -18.69 -2.77
N GLN A 775 14.40 -19.03 -1.48
CA GLN A 775 13.11 -18.90 -0.78
C GLN A 775 12.57 -17.47 -0.80
N ASN A 776 13.46 -16.49 -0.62
CA ASN A 776 13.16 -15.06 -0.64
C ASN A 776 12.85 -14.49 -2.03
N ALA A 777 12.97 -15.29 -3.10
CA ALA A 777 12.61 -14.90 -4.46
C ALA A 777 11.47 -15.75 -5.04
N CYS A 778 10.77 -16.54 -4.21
CA CYS A 778 9.58 -17.30 -4.62
C CYS A 778 8.31 -16.48 -4.53
N THR A 779 8.18 -15.69 -3.46
CA THR A 779 7.10 -14.73 -3.29
C THR A 779 7.39 -13.48 -4.10
N ASP A 780 6.41 -12.58 -4.21
CA ASP A 780 6.55 -11.38 -5.00
C ASP A 780 7.65 -10.48 -4.42
N ASN A 781 8.59 -10.07 -5.27
CA ASN A 781 9.75 -9.28 -4.89
C ASN A 781 10.26 -8.51 -6.11
N ALA A 782 10.99 -7.43 -5.89
CA ALA A 782 11.52 -6.65 -7.00
C ALA A 782 12.81 -7.23 -7.60
N ALA A 783 13.52 -8.14 -6.91
CA ALA A 783 14.74 -8.74 -7.47
C ALA A 783 14.45 -9.52 -8.75
N MET A 784 13.34 -10.27 -8.80
CA MET A 784 12.92 -10.98 -10.00
C MET A 784 12.59 -10.03 -11.16
N ILE A 785 12.01 -8.87 -10.86
CA ILE A 785 11.69 -7.81 -11.83
C ILE A 785 12.97 -7.12 -12.30
N ALA A 786 13.94 -6.91 -11.40
CA ALA A 786 15.23 -6.32 -11.71
C ALA A 786 16.02 -7.18 -12.71
N VAL A 787 15.99 -8.52 -12.57
CA VAL A 787 16.63 -9.43 -13.53
C VAL A 787 16.04 -9.24 -14.93
N VAL A 788 14.72 -9.22 -15.08
CA VAL A 788 14.07 -9.02 -16.39
C VAL A 788 14.36 -7.62 -16.93
N ALA A 789 14.22 -6.59 -16.10
CA ALA A 789 14.48 -5.21 -16.49
C ALA A 789 15.92 -5.01 -16.97
N ARG A 790 16.90 -5.61 -16.29
CA ARG A 790 18.30 -5.63 -16.71
C ARG A 790 18.48 -6.31 -18.07
N GLU A 791 17.88 -7.47 -18.30
CA GLU A 791 18.01 -8.18 -19.58
C GLU A 791 17.37 -7.40 -20.74
N LYS A 792 16.24 -6.72 -20.51
CA LYS A 792 15.63 -5.80 -21.49
C LYS A 792 16.51 -4.58 -21.73
N PHE A 793 17.04 -3.96 -20.67
CA PHE A 793 17.96 -2.82 -20.74
C PHE A 793 19.19 -3.13 -21.58
N LEU A 794 19.85 -4.27 -21.31
CA LEU A 794 21.06 -4.68 -22.02
C LEU A 794 20.81 -4.99 -23.51
N ARG A 795 19.56 -5.31 -23.88
CA ARG A 795 19.11 -5.46 -25.27
C ARG A 795 18.70 -4.15 -25.93
N GLY A 796 18.69 -3.03 -25.20
CA GLY A 796 18.23 -1.73 -25.68
C GLY A 796 16.71 -1.61 -25.76
N GLU A 797 15.98 -2.48 -25.06
CA GLU A 797 14.52 -2.45 -25.01
C GLU A 797 14.06 -1.47 -23.90
N SER A 798 13.17 -0.54 -24.25
CA SER A 798 12.57 0.43 -23.33
C SER A 798 11.10 0.67 -23.68
N SER A 799 10.36 1.23 -22.73
CA SER A 799 8.95 1.53 -22.84
C SER A 799 8.70 3.03 -22.95
N ASP A 800 7.68 3.41 -23.72
CA ASP A 800 7.21 4.79 -23.77
C ASP A 800 6.47 5.19 -22.49
N PHE A 801 6.45 6.49 -22.18
CA PHE A 801 5.66 7.04 -21.09
C PHE A 801 4.15 7.06 -21.37
N THR A 802 3.67 6.43 -22.43
CA THR A 802 2.24 6.23 -22.72
C THR A 802 1.73 4.85 -22.29
N VAL A 803 2.59 4.00 -21.70
CA VAL A 803 2.15 2.71 -21.16
C VAL A 803 1.15 2.89 -20.03
N ASP A 804 0.19 1.94 -19.97
CA ASP A 804 -0.73 1.77 -18.84
C ASP A 804 -0.48 0.41 -18.15
N ALA A 805 -1.00 0.28 -16.93
CA ALA A 805 -1.05 -0.99 -16.21
C ALA A 805 -1.95 -1.99 -16.96
N ASP A 806 -1.49 -3.23 -17.11
CA ASP A 806 -2.27 -4.30 -17.74
C ASP A 806 -2.59 -5.40 -16.71
N PRO A 807 -3.75 -5.34 -16.03
CA PRO A 807 -4.08 -6.32 -14.99
C PRO A 807 -4.22 -7.76 -15.52
N ASN A 808 -4.42 -7.93 -16.83
CA ASN A 808 -4.60 -9.23 -17.47
C ASN A 808 -3.46 -9.57 -18.43
N MET A 809 -2.28 -8.96 -18.23
CA MET A 809 -1.12 -9.16 -19.09
C MET A 809 -0.78 -10.65 -19.15
N THR A 810 -0.76 -11.19 -20.37
CA THR A 810 -0.39 -12.57 -20.64
C THR A 810 1.12 -12.71 -20.78
N LEU A 811 1.66 -13.88 -20.41
CA LEU A 811 3.08 -14.20 -20.55
C LEU A 811 3.52 -14.25 -22.00
#